data_AF-A0A2N0WUT6-F1
#
_entry.id   AF-A0A2N0WUT6-F1
#
_cell.length_a   1.000
_cell.length_b   1.000
_cell.length_c   1.000
_cell.angle_alpha   90.00
_cell.angle_beta   90.00
_cell.angle_gamma   90.00
#
_symmetry.space_group_name_H-M   'P 1'
#
loop_
_entity.id
_entity.type
_entity.pdbx_description
1 polymer ?
#
loop_
_entity_poly.entity_id
_entity_poly.type
_entity_poly.pdbx_seq_one_letter_code
_entity_poly.pdbx_strand_id
1 'polypeptide(L)'
;MGFSLIEVVIGLAIATVGIIGILELQKVFIQSGNETNARMLAMQLVREKLDDIKQLDSYGDINSGADNDPIIVQNISFTRQWEVTERYYNSGSEQWQEGIAGLGAVPNVADGKRALVTVQWTDLDAAVQQVAQSEIYSRISLHDSTTLTESLAESTGPQIPYTSAQSPENPSITLIDDTMTVVPIENVESKETSKPVPTVDAKNGNNLIQFETVVYDQETDTQSIEDFSTINCRCKFNGQASASAPTLLKIDDGKLSNDDDSGQLITKTTGTVSVSSQPFLCNKCCKDHHDTDGVNAKYVIGTSNNHSHYSTALSKVLSGDYLEACRFRRVNGFYELVPDWVLIDFIIMPQSFFLDASNVTAYTSYIKSAVRAYMTGIAISSLVKPNRDLSEVISGTQQLIARGLYVDIASLSTSDVNLIKSEISNSNPKWLEMVPFYEVNLTLFADWSSSDTAIATVTEEPINTIVDETLNYYGTYSRGRMTTLIDGDVMITSTIKTDNTGVTGSEAITPSVANLNDSITVKVKTSSAGENSILIPVNCLTLNNKGKSAACHAKDTKDITILVNPSNINCNYTPQSGNSTAFLNCSKVPDHWSGQISLSKAGYTFSSSETNFFSSKFNFGTGVNELDLNKATLTSVYLPVTMKDY
;
A
#
# COMPACT_ATOMS: atom_id res chain seq x y z
N MET A 1 -17.49 78.51 -25.42
CA MET A 1 -18.61 77.82 -24.76
C MET A 1 -18.18 77.61 -23.33
N GLY A 2 -18.62 78.52 -22.45
CA GLY A 2 -18.19 78.56 -21.05
C GLY A 2 -19.06 77.65 -20.22
N PHE A 3 -18.44 76.80 -19.41
CA PHE A 3 -19.13 76.05 -18.37
C PHE A 3 -19.83 77.02 -17.43
N SER A 4 -21.08 76.71 -17.09
CA SER A 4 -21.84 77.53 -16.16
C SER A 4 -21.20 77.45 -14.76
N LEU A 5 -21.22 78.54 -13.98
CA LEU A 5 -20.66 78.58 -12.63
C LEU A 5 -21.20 77.43 -11.74
N ILE A 6 -22.42 76.96 -12.02
CA ILE A 6 -23.08 75.90 -11.26
C ILE A 6 -22.48 74.51 -11.52
N GLU A 7 -22.01 74.21 -12.74
CA GLU A 7 -21.31 72.96 -13.04
C GLU A 7 -19.97 72.86 -12.31
N VAL A 8 -19.25 73.99 -12.20
CA VAL A 8 -17.97 74.02 -11.47
C VAL A 8 -18.21 73.79 -9.97
N VAL A 9 -19.27 74.35 -9.39
CA VAL A 9 -19.62 74.16 -7.97
C VAL A 9 -20.07 72.73 -7.70
N ILE A 10 -20.89 72.13 -8.58
CA ILE A 10 -21.32 70.73 -8.46
C ILE A 10 -20.12 69.78 -8.62
N GLY A 11 -19.24 70.04 -9.60
CA GLY A 11 -18.01 69.27 -9.78
C GLY A 11 -17.09 69.33 -8.56
N LEU A 12 -16.94 70.51 -7.95
CA LEU A 12 -16.17 70.69 -6.72
C LEU A 12 -16.81 69.96 -5.53
N ALA A 13 -18.14 70.00 -5.39
CA ALA A 13 -18.87 69.30 -4.34
C ALA A 13 -18.78 67.77 -4.46
N ILE A 14 -18.86 67.23 -5.69
CA ILE A 14 -18.68 65.79 -5.93
C ILE A 14 -17.22 65.39 -5.65
N ALA A 15 -16.25 66.21 -6.05
CA ALA A 15 -14.83 65.95 -5.76
C ALA A 15 -14.52 65.98 -4.26
N THR A 16 -15.08 66.92 -3.49
CA THR A 16 -14.87 66.98 -2.04
C THR A 16 -15.50 65.80 -1.31
N VAL A 17 -16.73 65.41 -1.69
CA VAL A 17 -17.38 64.20 -1.13
C VAL A 17 -16.59 62.93 -1.50
N GLY A 18 -16.10 62.85 -2.73
CA GLY A 18 -15.26 61.72 -3.18
C GLY A 18 -13.94 61.61 -2.41
N ILE A 19 -13.27 62.73 -2.15
CA ILE A 19 -12.02 62.76 -1.36
C ILE A 19 -12.29 62.37 0.10
N ILE A 20 -13.38 62.86 0.72
CA ILE A 20 -13.75 62.49 2.09
C ILE A 20 -14.08 60.98 2.18
N GLY A 21 -14.80 60.44 1.20
CA GLY A 21 -15.12 59.01 1.16
C GLY A 21 -13.88 58.12 1.03
N ILE A 22 -12.88 58.51 0.23
CA ILE A 22 -11.61 57.77 0.11
C ILE A 22 -10.81 57.81 1.42
N LEU A 23 -10.77 58.96 2.10
CA LEU A 23 -10.06 59.10 3.38
C LEU A 23 -10.69 58.26 4.49
N GLU A 24 -12.02 58.20 4.57
CA GLU A 24 -12.73 57.31 5.50
C GLU A 24 -12.46 55.83 5.18
N LEU A 25 -12.49 55.44 3.91
CA LEU A 25 -12.15 54.07 3.50
C LEU A 25 -10.70 53.70 3.83
N GLN A 26 -9.75 54.62 3.61
CA GLN A 26 -8.34 54.41 3.97
C GLN A 26 -8.15 54.29 5.48
N LYS A 27 -8.86 55.09 6.28
CA LYS A 27 -8.86 55.00 7.74
C LYS A 27 -9.38 53.64 8.21
N VAL A 28 -10.54 53.21 7.70
CA VAL A 28 -11.14 51.91 8.04
C VAL A 28 -10.21 50.75 7.64
N PHE A 29 -9.57 50.83 6.47
CA PHE A 29 -8.64 49.79 6.01
C PHE A 29 -7.38 49.70 6.91
N ILE A 30 -6.83 50.83 7.33
CA ILE A 30 -5.67 50.86 8.25
C ILE A 30 -6.06 50.35 9.65
N GLN A 31 -7.23 50.74 10.16
CA GLN A 31 -7.75 50.24 11.44
C GLN A 31 -7.96 48.72 11.40
N SER A 32 -8.62 48.22 10.35
CA SER A 32 -8.85 46.79 10.14
C SER A 32 -7.56 45.97 10.00
N GLY A 33 -6.55 46.51 9.32
CA GLY A 33 -5.24 45.88 9.20
C GLY A 33 -4.50 45.77 10.54
N ASN A 34 -4.52 46.84 11.35
CA ASN A 34 -3.91 46.86 12.67
C ASN A 34 -4.62 45.92 13.66
N GLU A 35 -5.96 45.88 13.65
CA GLU A 35 -6.74 44.96 14.47
C GLU A 35 -6.47 43.50 14.14
N THR A 36 -6.40 43.17 12.84
CA THR A 36 -6.09 41.81 12.38
C THR A 36 -4.69 41.40 12.83
N ASN A 37 -3.71 42.30 12.70
CA ASN A 37 -2.35 42.05 13.16
C ASN A 37 -2.27 41.87 14.67
N ALA A 38 -2.91 42.73 15.46
CA ALA A 38 -2.95 42.64 16.91
C ALA A 38 -3.57 41.32 17.39
N ARG A 39 -4.64 40.86 16.72
CA ARG A 39 -5.29 39.58 17.01
C ARG A 39 -4.41 38.38 16.66
N MET A 40 -3.66 38.44 15.55
CA MET A 40 -2.69 37.38 15.22
C MET A 40 -1.57 37.28 16.25
N LEU A 41 -1.01 38.41 16.68
CA LEU A 41 0.01 38.46 17.73
C LEU A 41 -0.54 37.94 19.06
N ALA A 42 -1.76 38.31 19.44
CA ALA A 42 -2.40 37.80 20.65
C ALA A 42 -2.62 36.28 20.60
N MET A 43 -3.02 35.72 19.45
CA MET A 43 -3.12 34.27 19.26
C MET A 43 -1.76 33.57 19.35
N GLN A 44 -0.69 34.21 18.86
CA GLN A 44 0.67 33.67 19.01
C GLN A 44 1.09 33.61 20.47
N LEU A 45 0.84 34.69 21.24
CA LEU A 45 1.13 34.72 22.68
C LEU A 45 0.31 33.70 23.49
N VAL A 46 -0.92 33.41 23.07
CA VAL A 46 -1.73 32.33 23.63
C VAL A 46 -1.06 30.97 23.39
N ARG A 47 -0.67 30.68 22.15
CA ARG A 47 -0.02 29.40 21.80
C ARG A 47 1.32 29.23 22.48
N GLU A 48 2.16 30.25 22.49
CA GLU A 48 3.44 30.25 23.19
C GLU A 48 3.27 29.81 24.65
N LYS A 49 2.25 30.34 25.34
CA LYS A 49 2.02 29.95 26.73
C LYS A 49 1.51 28.52 26.89
N LEU A 50 0.64 28.05 25.99
CA LEU A 50 0.18 26.67 25.98
C LEU A 50 1.34 25.69 25.72
N ASP A 51 2.29 26.07 24.88
CA ASP A 51 3.49 25.29 24.61
C ASP A 51 4.50 25.35 25.77
N ASP A 52 4.64 26.48 26.47
CA ASP A 52 5.42 26.57 27.71
C ASP A 52 4.89 25.60 28.78
N ILE A 53 3.56 25.49 28.91
CA ILE A 53 2.93 24.55 29.86
C ILE A 53 3.25 23.10 29.49
N LYS A 54 3.40 22.76 28.20
CA LYS A 54 3.82 21.42 27.74
C LYS A 54 5.25 21.08 28.12
N GLN A 55 6.10 22.08 28.29
CA GLN A 55 7.51 21.90 28.63
C GLN A 55 7.76 21.78 30.14
N LEU A 56 6.72 21.83 30.98
CA LEU A 56 6.85 21.62 32.41
C LEU A 56 7.18 20.15 32.72
N ASP A 57 8.17 19.93 33.58
CA ASP A 57 8.65 18.60 33.94
C ASP A 57 7.68 17.85 34.89
N SER A 58 6.84 18.58 35.64
CA SER A 58 5.88 17.99 36.58
C SER A 58 4.44 18.46 36.33
N TYR A 59 3.51 17.51 36.39
CA TYR A 59 2.08 17.80 36.36
C TYR A 59 1.62 18.71 37.53
N GLY A 60 2.31 18.65 38.66
CA GLY A 60 2.07 19.53 39.81
C GLY A 60 2.33 21.01 39.51
N ASP A 61 3.24 21.31 38.58
CA ASP A 61 3.68 22.67 38.29
C ASP A 61 2.72 23.45 37.39
N ILE A 62 1.77 22.76 36.74
CA ILE A 62 0.70 23.39 35.97
C ILE A 62 -0.25 24.11 36.94
N ASN A 63 -0.07 25.42 37.08
CA ASN A 63 -0.83 26.27 38.00
C ASN A 63 -1.32 27.53 37.29
N SER A 64 -2.43 28.11 37.76
CA SER A 64 -2.92 29.41 37.30
C SER A 64 -1.90 30.52 37.54
N GLY A 65 -1.90 31.53 36.69
CA GLY A 65 -0.97 32.64 36.80
C GLY A 65 -1.22 33.74 35.78
N ALA A 66 -0.37 34.76 35.83
CA ALA A 66 -0.34 35.83 34.85
C ALA A 66 1.09 36.33 34.71
N ASP A 67 1.38 36.93 33.55
CA ASP A 67 2.65 37.64 33.38
C ASP A 67 2.62 38.92 34.21
N ASN A 68 3.70 39.16 34.96
CA ASN A 68 3.78 40.29 35.91
C ASN A 68 3.87 41.65 35.20
N ASP A 69 4.44 41.67 33.99
CA ASP A 69 4.62 42.86 33.17
C ASP A 69 3.89 42.71 31.83
N PRO A 70 3.36 43.80 31.25
CA PRO A 70 2.78 43.76 29.91
C PRO A 70 3.80 43.35 28.85
N ILE A 71 3.39 42.47 27.95
CA ILE A 71 4.22 42.01 26.83
C ILE A 71 4.07 43.00 25.68
N ILE A 72 5.15 43.66 25.29
CA ILE A 72 5.13 44.66 24.22
C ILE A 72 5.67 44.03 22.93
N VAL A 73 4.79 43.84 21.94
CA VAL A 73 5.15 43.32 20.61
C VAL A 73 4.68 44.31 19.55
N GLN A 74 5.60 44.75 18.68
CA GLN A 74 5.32 45.73 17.62
C GLN A 74 4.60 46.99 18.13
N ASN A 75 4.98 47.48 19.32
CA ASN A 75 4.41 48.65 19.98
C ASN A 75 2.94 48.51 20.43
N ILE A 76 2.44 47.28 20.52
CA ILE A 76 1.15 46.93 21.14
C ILE A 76 1.44 46.25 22.47
N SER A 77 0.76 46.69 23.53
CA SER A 77 0.90 46.15 24.88
C SER A 77 -0.17 45.09 25.13
N PHE A 78 0.25 43.88 25.45
CA PHE A 78 -0.62 42.75 25.76
C PHE A 78 -0.51 42.38 27.24
N THR A 79 -1.61 41.95 27.84
CA THR A 79 -1.63 41.29 29.15
C THR A 79 -2.06 39.84 28.96
N ARG A 80 -1.29 38.90 29.50
CA ARG A 80 -1.56 37.46 29.38
C ARG A 80 -1.78 36.85 30.76
N GLN A 81 -2.87 36.12 30.89
CA GLN A 81 -3.24 35.37 32.09
C GLN A 81 -3.68 33.96 31.71
N TRP A 82 -3.54 33.01 32.61
CA TRP A 82 -4.00 31.65 32.43
C TRP A 82 -4.64 31.10 33.70
N GLU A 83 -5.77 30.45 33.51
CA GLU A 83 -6.53 29.81 34.58
C GLU A 83 -6.48 28.29 34.39
N VAL A 84 -6.08 27.57 35.43
CA VAL A 84 -5.98 26.11 35.44
C VAL A 84 -7.10 25.55 36.30
N THR A 85 -7.94 24.71 35.71
CA THR A 85 -8.99 23.96 36.42
C THR A 85 -8.73 22.46 36.36
N GLU A 86 -9.02 21.78 37.46
CA GLU A 86 -8.92 20.32 37.56
C GLU A 86 -10.03 19.65 36.74
N ARG A 87 -9.66 18.57 36.04
CA ARG A 87 -10.54 17.77 35.20
C ARG A 87 -10.44 16.30 35.57
N TYR A 88 -11.58 15.65 35.62
CA TYR A 88 -11.70 14.24 35.94
C TYR A 88 -12.36 13.51 34.78
N TYR A 89 -11.91 12.29 34.49
CA TYR A 89 -12.50 11.46 33.46
C TYR A 89 -13.57 10.55 34.09
N ASN A 90 -14.81 10.67 33.62
CA ASN A 90 -15.89 9.81 34.09
C ASN A 90 -16.02 8.59 33.18
N SER A 91 -15.55 7.43 33.64
CA SER A 91 -15.62 6.18 32.87
C SER A 91 -17.05 5.67 32.63
N GLY A 92 -18.03 6.08 33.44
CA GLY A 92 -19.43 5.69 33.25
C GLY A 92 -20.14 6.47 32.15
N SER A 93 -19.65 7.67 31.80
CA SER A 93 -20.21 8.51 30.74
C SER A 93 -19.25 8.76 29.58
N GLU A 94 -18.00 8.29 29.69
CA GLU A 94 -16.92 8.52 28.72
C GLU A 94 -16.69 10.00 28.41
N GLN A 95 -16.83 10.87 29.41
CA GLN A 95 -16.68 12.33 29.25
C GLN A 95 -15.77 12.93 30.32
N TRP A 96 -15.02 13.95 29.92
CA TRP A 96 -14.30 14.83 30.85
C TRP A 96 -15.27 15.76 31.57
N GLN A 97 -15.19 15.80 32.90
CA GLN A 97 -16.02 16.66 33.73
C GLN A 97 -15.21 17.55 34.67
N GLU A 98 -15.83 18.63 35.13
CA GLU A 98 -15.32 19.45 36.23
C GLU A 98 -15.85 18.89 37.56
N GLY A 99 -14.95 18.69 38.51
CA GLY A 99 -15.29 18.15 39.82
C GLY A 99 -15.53 16.63 39.85
N ILE A 100 -15.78 16.13 41.06
CA ILE A 100 -15.74 14.71 41.40
C ILE A 100 -17.12 14.04 41.50
N ALA A 101 -18.20 14.80 41.26
CA ALA A 101 -19.56 14.29 41.39
C ALA A 101 -19.85 13.24 40.31
N GLY A 102 -20.39 12.09 40.71
CA GLY A 102 -20.75 11.00 39.78
C GLY A 102 -19.58 10.13 39.31
N LEU A 103 -18.36 10.32 39.84
CA LEU A 103 -17.27 9.36 39.65
C LEU A 103 -17.46 8.17 40.58
N GLY A 104 -17.28 6.95 40.05
CA GLY A 104 -17.33 5.73 40.87
C GLY A 104 -16.17 5.65 41.87
N ALA A 105 -14.95 5.81 41.38
CA ALA A 105 -13.75 6.00 42.19
C ALA A 105 -13.22 7.43 41.96
N VAL A 106 -13.05 8.19 43.04
CA VAL A 106 -12.51 9.55 42.96
C VAL A 106 -10.99 9.46 43.07
N PRO A 107 -10.23 9.89 42.05
CA PRO A 107 -8.77 9.87 42.13
C PRO A 107 -8.27 10.96 43.10
N ASN A 108 -7.18 10.67 43.82
CA ASN A 108 -6.59 11.58 44.80
C ASN A 108 -5.98 12.84 44.15
N VAL A 109 -5.72 12.77 42.85
CA VAL A 109 -5.21 13.84 42.00
C VAL A 109 -6.08 13.85 40.74
N ALA A 110 -6.39 15.02 40.20
CA ALA A 110 -7.18 15.13 38.98
C ALA A 110 -6.50 14.45 37.77
N ASP A 111 -7.29 13.76 36.93
CA ASP A 111 -6.81 13.02 35.76
C ASP A 111 -6.23 13.93 34.66
N GLY A 112 -6.68 15.18 34.64
CA GLY A 112 -6.17 16.22 33.76
C GLY A 112 -6.34 17.62 34.36
N LYS A 113 -5.64 18.59 33.78
CA LYS A 113 -5.77 20.01 34.08
C LYS A 113 -6.10 20.76 32.80
N ARG A 114 -7.16 21.55 32.79
CA ARG A 114 -7.50 22.45 31.69
C ARG A 114 -6.85 23.80 31.93
N ALA A 115 -5.94 24.24 31.07
CA ALA A 115 -5.44 25.61 31.10
C ALA A 115 -6.19 26.46 30.08
N LEU A 116 -6.83 27.53 30.53
CA LEU A 116 -7.45 28.57 29.70
C LEU A 116 -6.53 29.79 29.69
N VAL A 117 -5.83 30.02 28.58
CA VAL A 117 -4.97 31.19 28.39
C VAL A 117 -5.77 32.31 27.73
N THR A 118 -5.75 33.48 28.34
CA THR A 118 -6.41 34.70 27.86
C THR A 118 -5.37 35.80 27.66
N VAL A 119 -5.35 36.40 26.46
CA VAL A 119 -4.53 37.57 26.13
C VAL A 119 -5.45 38.75 25.83
N GLN A 120 -5.22 39.88 26.49
CA GLN A 120 -5.96 41.12 26.31
C GLN A 120 -5.05 42.23 25.79
N TRP A 121 -5.61 43.15 25.00
CA TRP A 121 -4.94 44.37 24.55
C TRP A 121 -5.96 45.49 24.35
N THR A 122 -5.48 46.72 24.18
CA THR A 122 -6.32 47.86 23.84
C THR A 122 -6.16 48.21 22.37
N ASP A 123 -7.26 48.37 21.64
CA ASP A 123 -7.25 48.79 20.24
C ASP A 123 -7.10 50.32 20.07
N LEU A 124 -7.14 50.79 18.82
CA LEU A 124 -6.96 52.20 18.48
C LEU A 124 -8.12 53.09 18.95
N ASP A 125 -9.28 52.50 19.25
CA ASP A 125 -10.47 53.19 19.77
C ASP A 125 -10.54 53.13 21.32
N ALA A 126 -9.44 52.72 21.96
CA ALA A 126 -9.32 52.53 23.40
C ALA A 126 -10.24 51.44 23.99
N ALA A 127 -10.77 50.55 23.15
CA ALA A 127 -11.56 49.41 23.60
C ALA A 127 -10.66 48.21 23.95
N VAL A 128 -11.03 47.47 25.00
CA VAL A 128 -10.31 46.27 25.41
C VAL A 128 -10.77 45.11 24.55
N GLN A 129 -9.82 44.51 23.85
CA GLN A 129 -9.98 43.31 23.04
C GLN A 129 -9.34 42.12 23.75
N GLN A 130 -9.84 40.91 23.48
CA GLN A 130 -9.28 39.70 24.04
C GLN A 130 -9.40 38.49 23.10
N VAL A 131 -8.48 37.55 23.27
CA VAL A 131 -8.55 36.20 22.72
C VAL A 131 -8.26 35.21 23.83
N ALA A 132 -9.00 34.10 23.84
CA ALA A 132 -8.78 33.03 24.80
C ALA A 132 -8.81 31.67 24.10
N GLN A 133 -7.94 30.77 24.51
CA GLN A 133 -7.90 29.39 24.07
C GLN A 133 -7.62 28.50 25.27
N SER A 134 -8.18 27.29 25.27
CA SER A 134 -7.88 26.30 26.28
C SER A 134 -7.36 25.00 25.71
N GLU A 135 -6.50 24.34 26.47
CA GLU A 135 -6.01 22.99 26.21
C GLU A 135 -6.14 22.16 27.50
N ILE A 136 -6.31 20.84 27.36
CA ILE A 136 -6.35 19.92 28.48
C ILE A 136 -5.04 19.12 28.48
N TYR A 137 -4.35 19.14 29.61
CA TYR A 137 -3.13 18.39 29.84
C TYR A 137 -3.47 17.20 30.72
N SER A 138 -3.32 16.00 30.17
CA SER A 138 -3.42 14.76 30.94
C SER A 138 -2.16 14.57 31.78
N ARG A 139 -2.30 13.94 32.95
CA ARG A 139 -1.17 13.54 33.80
C ARG A 139 -0.11 12.70 33.08
N ILE A 140 -0.49 11.95 32.04
CA ILE A 140 0.40 11.02 31.29
C ILE A 140 1.17 11.75 30.16
N SER A 141 0.75 12.95 29.78
CA SER A 141 1.29 13.67 28.60
C SER A 141 2.58 14.46 28.87
N LEU A 142 3.12 14.42 30.09
CA LEU A 142 4.32 15.18 30.50
C LEU A 142 5.45 14.23 30.92
N HIS A 143 6.69 14.73 30.95
CA HIS A 143 7.89 14.01 31.39
C HIS A 143 7.91 13.70 32.90
N ASP A 144 6.77 13.30 33.46
CA ASP A 144 6.63 12.97 34.87
C ASP A 144 7.27 11.61 35.16
N SER A 145 8.51 11.62 35.63
CA SER A 145 9.24 10.42 36.02
C SER A 145 8.82 9.88 37.40
N THR A 146 7.74 10.41 38.03
CA THR A 146 7.35 10.03 39.40
C THR A 146 6.16 9.08 39.50
N THR A 147 5.53 8.67 38.39
CA THR A 147 4.32 7.83 38.41
C THR A 147 4.59 6.32 38.28
N LEU A 148 5.37 5.73 39.18
CA LEU A 148 5.58 4.27 39.22
C LEU A 148 4.58 3.48 40.10
N THR A 149 3.56 4.10 40.72
CA THR A 149 2.71 3.37 41.68
C THR A 149 1.22 3.73 41.75
N GLU A 150 0.62 4.43 40.78
CA GLU A 150 -0.82 4.73 40.86
C GLU A 150 -1.58 4.33 39.60
N SER A 151 -2.46 3.34 39.76
CA SER A 151 -3.39 2.84 38.76
C SER A 151 -4.30 3.96 38.27
N LEU A 152 -4.10 4.38 37.03
CA LEU A 152 -5.14 5.07 36.26
C LEU A 152 -6.30 4.09 36.07
N ALA A 153 -7.53 4.59 36.07
CA ALA A 153 -8.64 3.81 35.52
C ALA A 153 -8.27 3.44 34.08
N GLU A 154 -8.56 2.21 33.67
CA GLU A 154 -8.31 1.70 32.31
C GLU A 154 -8.80 2.73 31.28
N SER A 155 -7.86 3.42 30.64
CA SER A 155 -8.13 4.14 29.41
C SER A 155 -8.18 3.06 28.33
N THR A 156 -9.28 2.96 27.61
CA THR A 156 -9.23 2.35 26.28
C THR A 156 -8.17 3.14 25.50
N GLY A 157 -7.21 2.43 24.90
CA GLY A 157 -6.14 3.06 24.13
C GLY A 157 -6.70 3.88 22.96
N PRO A 158 -5.87 4.68 22.28
CA PRO A 158 -6.29 5.31 21.04
C PRO A 158 -6.72 4.23 20.04
N GLN A 159 -8.01 4.19 19.71
CA GLN A 159 -8.54 3.30 18.69
C GLN A 159 -8.31 3.91 17.30
N ILE A 160 -7.64 3.16 16.44
CA ILE A 160 -7.46 3.53 15.03
C ILE A 160 -8.37 2.60 14.22
N PRO A 161 -9.56 3.06 13.81
CA PRO A 161 -10.47 2.23 13.04
C PRO A 161 -9.83 1.88 11.69
N TYR A 162 -9.79 0.61 11.38
CA TYR A 162 -9.37 0.05 10.10
C TYR A 162 -10.61 -0.22 9.26
N THR A 163 -10.62 0.27 8.03
CA THR A 163 -11.61 -0.19 7.05
C THR A 163 -10.97 -1.32 6.27
N SER A 164 -11.53 -2.53 6.39
CA SER A 164 -11.04 -3.69 5.63
C SER A 164 -10.91 -3.35 4.15
N ALA A 165 -9.85 -3.85 3.52
CA ALA A 165 -9.66 -3.68 2.10
C ALA A 165 -10.81 -4.43 1.42
N GLN A 166 -11.87 -3.73 1.03
CA GLN A 166 -13.07 -4.29 0.39
C GLN A 166 -12.80 -4.90 -1.00
N SER A 167 -11.55 -5.21 -1.31
CA SER A 167 -11.16 -5.94 -2.51
C SER A 167 -11.45 -7.43 -2.31
N PRO A 168 -12.21 -8.07 -3.21
CA PRO A 168 -12.39 -9.52 -3.19
C PRO A 168 -11.06 -10.27 -3.16
N GLU A 169 -9.97 -9.67 -3.65
CA GLU A 169 -8.66 -10.31 -3.77
C GLU A 169 -7.81 -10.27 -2.50
N ASN A 170 -8.22 -9.59 -1.43
CA ASN A 170 -7.49 -9.56 -0.17
C ASN A 170 -8.37 -10.14 0.93
N PRO A 171 -8.55 -11.48 0.96
CA PRO A 171 -9.45 -12.10 1.92
C PRO A 171 -8.94 -11.89 3.34
N SER A 172 -9.83 -11.46 4.24
CA SER A 172 -9.58 -11.43 5.67
C SER A 172 -9.37 -12.85 6.21
N ILE A 173 -8.24 -13.07 6.91
CA ILE A 173 -7.92 -14.34 7.55
C ILE A 173 -8.09 -14.16 9.06
N THR A 174 -9.08 -14.82 9.65
CA THR A 174 -9.22 -14.87 11.11
C THR A 174 -8.05 -15.61 11.73
N LEU A 175 -7.47 -15.08 12.80
CA LEU A 175 -6.34 -15.67 13.53
C LEU A 175 -6.82 -16.71 14.57
N ILE A 176 -7.84 -17.48 14.22
CA ILE A 176 -8.33 -18.61 14.99
C ILE A 176 -8.09 -19.89 14.24
N ASP A 177 -7.65 -20.91 14.97
CA ASP A 177 -7.54 -22.25 14.46
C ASP A 177 -8.89 -22.95 14.22
N ASP A 178 -9.18 -23.27 12.96
CA ASP A 178 -10.44 -23.89 12.55
C ASP A 178 -10.65 -25.31 13.10
N THR A 179 -9.59 -25.96 13.59
CA THR A 179 -9.74 -27.29 14.21
C THR A 179 -10.39 -27.21 15.60
N MET A 180 -10.48 -26.02 16.18
CA MET A 180 -11.09 -25.77 17.47
C MET A 180 -12.57 -25.40 17.30
N THR A 181 -13.47 -26.29 17.74
CA THR A 181 -14.90 -26.23 17.41
C THR A 181 -15.84 -25.89 18.58
N VAL A 182 -15.34 -25.43 19.74
CA VAL A 182 -16.15 -25.56 20.98
C VAL A 182 -16.20 -24.36 21.94
N VAL A 183 -15.68 -23.17 21.60
CA VAL A 183 -15.81 -22.03 22.53
C VAL A 183 -16.13 -20.75 21.78
N PRO A 184 -17.09 -19.91 22.25
CA PRO A 184 -17.14 -18.51 21.84
C PRO A 184 -15.81 -17.86 22.18
N ILE A 185 -15.03 -17.50 21.16
CA ILE A 185 -13.73 -16.85 21.35
C ILE A 185 -13.97 -15.34 21.27
N GLU A 186 -13.69 -14.66 22.37
CA GLU A 186 -13.71 -13.20 22.45
C GLU A 186 -12.41 -12.61 21.88
N ASN A 187 -12.48 -11.35 21.43
CA ASN A 187 -11.34 -10.59 20.89
C ASN A 187 -10.63 -11.32 19.74
N VAL A 188 -11.38 -11.71 18.71
CA VAL A 188 -10.83 -12.36 17.54
C VAL A 188 -10.11 -11.35 16.68
N GLU A 189 -8.83 -11.59 16.46
CA GLU A 189 -8.04 -10.82 15.50
C GLU A 189 -8.16 -11.42 14.09
N SER A 190 -8.07 -10.56 13.09
CA SER A 190 -8.01 -10.91 11.68
C SER A 190 -6.83 -10.21 11.01
N LYS A 191 -6.30 -10.83 9.96
CA LYS A 191 -5.15 -10.32 9.21
C LYS A 191 -5.49 -10.14 7.74
N GLU A 192 -5.04 -9.03 7.17
CA GLU A 192 -5.12 -8.72 5.74
C GLU A 192 -3.75 -8.23 5.23
N THR A 193 -3.48 -8.48 3.95
CA THR A 193 -2.27 -8.01 3.25
C THR A 193 -2.68 -7.14 2.07
N SER A 194 -2.02 -6.00 1.91
CA SER A 194 -2.21 -5.13 0.75
C SER A 194 -1.59 -5.74 -0.52
N LYS A 195 -1.95 -5.20 -1.69
CA LYS A 195 -1.37 -5.65 -2.96
C LYS A 195 0.08 -5.14 -3.08
N PRO A 196 1.07 -5.99 -3.43
CA PRO A 196 2.44 -5.52 -3.53
C PRO A 196 2.69 -4.60 -4.72
N VAL A 197 3.38 -3.51 -4.46
CA VAL A 197 3.59 -2.43 -5.42
C VAL A 197 5.05 -2.46 -5.87
N PRO A 198 5.33 -2.84 -7.15
CA PRO A 198 6.65 -2.74 -7.72
C PRO A 198 6.97 -1.31 -8.13
N THR A 199 8.18 -0.88 -7.78
CA THR A 199 8.89 0.23 -8.39
C THR A 199 10.14 -0.31 -9.06
N VAL A 200 10.24 -0.12 -10.38
CA VAL A 200 11.37 -0.57 -11.20
C VAL A 200 12.26 0.62 -11.53
N ASP A 201 13.52 0.59 -11.10
CA ASP A 201 14.54 1.54 -11.51
C ASP A 201 15.10 1.16 -12.89
N ALA A 202 14.62 1.86 -13.91
CA ALA A 202 14.99 1.65 -15.31
C ALA A 202 16.49 1.80 -15.62
N LYS A 203 17.29 2.41 -14.74
CA LYS A 203 18.73 2.61 -14.99
C LYS A 203 19.57 1.40 -14.63
N ASN A 204 19.17 0.63 -13.61
CA ASN A 204 20.02 -0.40 -13.00
C ASN A 204 19.31 -1.75 -12.80
N GLY A 205 18.03 -1.88 -13.17
CA GLY A 205 17.28 -3.14 -13.06
C GLY A 205 16.93 -3.52 -11.62
N ASN A 206 16.85 -2.52 -10.72
CA ASN A 206 16.40 -2.73 -9.35
C ASN A 206 14.87 -2.74 -9.31
N ASN A 207 14.31 -3.75 -8.66
CA ASN A 207 12.91 -3.91 -8.33
C ASN A 207 12.78 -3.71 -6.82
N LEU A 208 12.08 -2.65 -6.42
CA LEU A 208 11.69 -2.36 -5.05
C LEU A 208 10.21 -2.70 -4.91
N ILE A 209 9.88 -3.66 -4.06
CA ILE A 209 8.51 -4.13 -3.86
C ILE A 209 8.06 -3.77 -2.45
N GLN A 210 6.94 -3.05 -2.33
CA GLN A 210 6.38 -2.64 -1.05
C GLN A 210 4.98 -3.21 -0.85
N PHE A 211 4.69 -3.65 0.37
CA PHE A 211 3.35 -4.04 0.79
C PHE A 211 3.26 -3.97 2.31
N GLU A 212 2.05 -3.96 2.84
CA GLU A 212 1.81 -3.93 4.28
C GLU A 212 0.84 -5.03 4.67
N THR A 213 0.93 -5.45 5.93
CA THR A 213 -0.07 -6.31 6.56
C THR A 213 -0.65 -5.65 7.79
N VAL A 214 -1.97 -5.73 7.92
CA VAL A 214 -2.71 -5.16 9.03
C VAL A 214 -3.35 -6.27 9.82
N VAL A 215 -3.20 -6.23 11.15
CA VAL A 215 -3.97 -7.04 12.09
C VAL A 215 -4.95 -6.13 12.81
N TYR A 216 -6.22 -6.54 12.86
CA TYR A 216 -7.31 -5.77 13.45
C TYR A 216 -8.30 -6.70 14.16
N ASP A 217 -9.08 -6.16 15.10
CA ASP A 217 -10.04 -6.94 15.88
C ASP A 217 -11.48 -6.93 15.29
N GLN A 218 -12.45 -7.48 16.02
CA GLN A 218 -13.85 -7.55 15.58
C GLN A 218 -14.53 -6.18 15.48
N GLU A 219 -14.08 -5.18 16.23
CA GLU A 219 -14.56 -3.80 16.15
C GLU A 219 -13.88 -3.04 15.01
N THR A 220 -13.01 -3.73 14.27
CA THR A 220 -12.16 -3.22 13.20
C THR A 220 -11.08 -2.28 13.70
N ASP A 221 -10.71 -2.35 14.98
CA ASP A 221 -9.63 -1.54 15.51
C ASP A 221 -8.27 -2.14 15.18
N THR A 222 -7.39 -1.30 14.65
CA THR A 222 -6.04 -1.70 14.25
C THR A 222 -5.23 -2.12 15.48
N GLN A 223 -4.77 -3.37 15.48
CA GLN A 223 -3.88 -3.90 16.52
C GLN A 223 -2.41 -3.73 16.14
N SER A 224 -2.07 -3.98 14.87
CA SER A 224 -0.71 -3.77 14.37
C SER A 224 -0.68 -3.56 12.85
N ILE A 225 0.35 -2.85 12.39
CA ILE A 225 0.68 -2.66 10.97
C ILE A 225 2.14 -3.02 10.78
N GLU A 226 2.41 -3.92 9.84
CA GLU A 226 3.76 -4.24 9.39
C GLU A 226 3.94 -3.79 7.94
N ASP A 227 4.81 -2.80 7.70
CA ASP A 227 5.17 -2.29 6.38
C ASP A 227 6.49 -2.93 5.92
N PHE A 228 6.43 -3.64 4.79
CA PHE A 228 7.54 -4.37 4.21
C PHE A 228 8.05 -3.73 2.93
N SER A 229 9.36 -3.89 2.72
CA SER A 229 10.02 -3.52 1.49
C SER A 229 11.05 -4.57 1.12
N THR A 230 11.00 -5.10 -0.10
CA THR A 230 11.97 -6.09 -0.60
C THR A 230 12.65 -5.55 -1.86
N ILE A 231 13.98 -5.64 -1.94
CA ILE A 231 14.76 -5.03 -3.01
C ILE A 231 15.92 -5.92 -3.46
N ASN A 232 16.18 -5.99 -4.76
CA ASN A 232 17.41 -6.55 -5.31
C ASN A 232 18.47 -5.45 -5.52
N CYS A 233 19.73 -5.76 -5.19
CA CYS A 233 20.83 -4.82 -5.17
C CYS A 233 22.10 -5.43 -5.80
N ARG A 234 22.95 -4.55 -6.32
CA ARG A 234 24.30 -4.89 -6.78
C ARG A 234 25.28 -4.33 -5.76
N CYS A 235 26.01 -5.23 -5.11
CA CYS A 235 26.86 -4.93 -3.99
C CYS A 235 28.33 -5.25 -4.31
N LYS A 236 29.23 -4.75 -3.47
CA LYS A 236 30.67 -4.99 -3.51
C LYS A 236 31.22 -5.10 -2.10
N PHE A 237 32.03 -6.13 -1.86
CA PHE A 237 32.63 -6.35 -0.55
C PHE A 237 33.49 -5.17 -0.10
N ASN A 238 33.39 -4.82 1.18
CA ASN A 238 34.09 -3.68 1.79
C ASN A 238 34.74 -4.05 3.14
N GLY A 239 35.26 -5.27 3.25
CA GLY A 239 35.98 -5.75 4.43
C GLY A 239 35.07 -5.92 5.66
N GLN A 240 35.68 -5.83 6.84
CA GLN A 240 34.95 -5.93 8.12
C GLN A 240 34.73 -4.55 8.71
N ALA A 241 33.50 -4.28 9.16
CA ALA A 241 33.14 -3.04 9.83
C ALA A 241 31.96 -3.29 10.79
N SER A 242 31.59 -2.26 11.55
CA SER A 242 30.38 -2.29 12.38
C SER A 242 29.14 -2.18 11.49
N ALA A 243 28.28 -3.19 11.57
CA ALA A 243 27.04 -3.35 10.81
C ALA A 243 25.96 -4.02 11.66
N SER A 244 24.69 -3.76 11.36
CA SER A 244 23.57 -4.27 12.14
C SER A 244 23.37 -5.77 11.95
N ALA A 245 23.05 -6.50 13.01
CA ALA A 245 22.42 -7.82 12.92
C ALA A 245 20.98 -7.70 12.38
N PRO A 246 20.32 -8.81 12.00
CA PRO A 246 18.89 -8.76 11.68
C PRO A 246 18.06 -8.25 12.86
N THR A 247 17.04 -7.47 12.56
CA THR A 247 15.96 -7.15 13.50
C THR A 247 14.95 -8.29 13.52
N LEU A 248 14.54 -8.70 14.72
CA LEU A 248 13.71 -9.87 14.97
C LEU A 248 12.36 -9.49 15.59
N LEU A 249 11.51 -10.49 15.74
CA LEU A 249 10.29 -10.49 16.51
C LEU A 249 10.48 -11.28 17.80
N LYS A 250 9.68 -10.98 18.81
CA LYS A 250 9.49 -11.80 20.01
C LYS A 250 8.01 -12.01 20.26
N ILE A 251 7.69 -13.02 21.07
CA ILE A 251 6.33 -13.19 21.60
C ILE A 251 6.29 -12.52 22.97
N ASP A 252 5.42 -11.53 23.12
CA ASP A 252 5.15 -10.86 24.39
C ASP A 252 3.66 -10.95 24.70
N ASP A 253 3.33 -11.47 25.88
CA ASP A 253 1.95 -11.77 26.32
C ASP A 253 1.08 -12.47 25.25
N GLY A 254 1.67 -13.43 24.53
CA GLY A 254 0.97 -14.18 23.49
C GLY A 254 0.72 -13.42 22.18
N LYS A 255 1.31 -12.24 22.00
CA LYS A 255 1.27 -11.44 20.78
C LYS A 255 2.66 -11.23 20.18
N LEU A 256 2.71 -10.96 18.89
CA LEU A 256 3.95 -10.59 18.20
C LEU A 256 4.33 -9.14 18.51
N SER A 257 5.59 -8.92 18.88
CA SER A 257 6.17 -7.58 19.05
C SER A 257 7.59 -7.53 18.48
N ASN A 258 8.10 -6.32 18.23
CA ASN A 258 9.50 -6.16 17.84
C ASN A 258 10.41 -6.58 18.99
N ASP A 259 11.48 -7.30 18.68
CA ASP A 259 12.51 -7.60 19.67
C ASP A 259 13.46 -6.41 19.80
N ASP A 260 13.28 -5.61 20.85
CA ASP A 260 14.11 -4.42 21.13
C ASP A 260 15.59 -4.76 21.38
N ASP A 261 15.91 -6.02 21.71
CA ASP A 261 17.29 -6.49 21.89
C ASP A 261 17.94 -6.97 20.58
N SER A 262 17.20 -6.94 19.46
CA SER A 262 17.69 -7.32 18.13
C SER A 262 18.27 -6.13 17.34
N GLY A 263 18.80 -6.37 16.13
CA GLY A 263 19.33 -5.28 15.30
C GLY A 263 20.68 -4.69 15.76
N GLN A 264 21.29 -5.28 16.79
CA GLN A 264 22.54 -4.81 17.40
C GLN A 264 23.70 -4.63 16.41
N LEU A 265 24.53 -3.61 16.65
CA LEU A 265 25.74 -3.36 15.86
C LEU A 265 26.86 -4.32 16.24
N ILE A 266 27.34 -5.09 15.27
CA ILE A 266 28.41 -6.07 15.44
C ILE A 266 29.48 -5.89 14.38
N THR A 267 30.71 -6.29 14.71
CA THR A 267 31.81 -6.29 13.73
C THR A 267 31.69 -7.54 12.87
N LYS A 268 31.40 -7.35 11.57
CA LYS A 268 31.23 -8.44 10.60
C LYS A 268 31.64 -8.00 9.21
N THR A 269 31.62 -8.93 8.26
CA THR A 269 31.78 -8.60 6.84
C THR A 269 30.71 -7.60 6.41
N THR A 270 31.09 -6.62 5.60
CA THR A 270 30.20 -5.60 5.06
C THR A 270 30.45 -5.41 3.57
N GLY A 271 29.48 -4.81 2.89
CA GLY A 271 29.59 -4.37 1.52
C GLY A 271 29.19 -2.91 1.33
N THR A 272 29.22 -2.49 0.08
CA THR A 272 28.80 -1.18 -0.41
C THR A 272 28.12 -1.35 -1.76
N VAL A 273 27.35 -0.36 -2.21
CA VAL A 273 26.76 -0.39 -3.55
C VAL A 273 27.85 -0.40 -4.63
N SER A 274 27.77 -1.33 -5.59
CA SER A 274 28.78 -1.47 -6.66
C SER A 274 28.55 -0.53 -7.84
N VAL A 275 27.32 -0.07 -8.04
CA VAL A 275 26.94 0.90 -9.08
C VAL A 275 26.22 2.12 -8.48
N SER A 276 26.45 3.28 -9.09
CA SER A 276 25.78 4.54 -8.70
C SER A 276 24.29 4.52 -9.06
N SER A 277 23.50 5.29 -8.33
CA SER A 277 22.05 5.45 -8.57
C SER A 277 21.22 4.18 -8.32
N GLN A 278 21.59 3.37 -7.32
CA GLN A 278 20.67 2.36 -6.77
C GLN A 278 19.77 3.00 -5.71
N PRO A 279 18.58 2.42 -5.42
CA PRO A 279 17.72 2.93 -4.36
C PRO A 279 18.43 2.99 -3.01
N PHE A 280 18.05 3.95 -2.16
CA PHE A 280 18.72 4.20 -0.88
C PHE A 280 18.81 2.96 0.02
N LEU A 281 17.79 2.09 -0.01
CA LEU A 281 17.78 0.83 0.75
C LEU A 281 18.92 -0.11 0.36
N CYS A 282 19.46 -0.03 -0.85
CA CYS A 282 20.64 -0.82 -1.24
C CYS A 282 21.90 -0.47 -0.44
N ASN A 283 22.01 0.76 0.09
CA ASN A 283 23.13 1.09 0.98
C ASN A 283 23.09 0.27 2.26
N LYS A 284 21.90 0.12 2.85
CA LYS A 284 21.69 -0.68 4.06
C LYS A 284 21.79 -2.17 3.75
N CYS A 285 21.15 -2.63 2.69
CA CYS A 285 21.24 -4.01 2.20
C CYS A 285 22.70 -4.46 2.02
N CYS A 286 23.49 -3.76 1.18
CA CYS A 286 24.88 -4.14 0.94
C CYS A 286 25.76 -4.04 2.18
N LYS A 287 25.51 -3.06 3.07
CA LYS A 287 26.32 -2.88 4.28
C LYS A 287 26.07 -3.98 5.30
N ASP A 288 24.79 -4.27 5.56
CA ASP A 288 24.36 -5.01 6.74
C ASP A 288 23.95 -6.46 6.42
N HIS A 289 23.55 -6.83 5.20
CA HIS A 289 23.09 -8.19 4.86
C HIS A 289 24.27 -9.17 4.68
N HIS A 290 24.91 -9.44 5.80
CA HIS A 290 25.99 -10.41 5.95
C HIS A 290 25.80 -11.12 7.28
N ASP A 291 25.86 -12.45 7.25
CA ASP A 291 25.76 -13.25 8.47
C ASP A 291 27.10 -13.33 9.22
N THR A 292 27.05 -13.68 10.50
CA THR A 292 28.23 -13.86 11.35
C THR A 292 27.91 -14.71 12.57
N ASP A 293 28.89 -15.46 13.08
CA ASP A 293 28.73 -16.26 14.32
C ASP A 293 28.80 -15.43 15.59
N GLY A 294 29.08 -14.14 15.48
CA GLY A 294 29.01 -13.23 16.63
C GLY A 294 27.61 -13.09 17.23
N VAL A 295 26.57 -13.50 16.49
CA VAL A 295 25.16 -13.49 16.93
C VAL A 295 24.42 -14.72 16.40
N ASN A 296 23.40 -15.14 17.13
CA ASN A 296 22.54 -16.26 16.72
C ASN A 296 21.59 -15.87 15.56
N ALA A 297 21.14 -14.61 15.52
CA ALA A 297 20.27 -14.08 14.47
C ALA A 297 20.95 -14.13 13.10
N LYS A 298 20.24 -14.59 12.07
CA LYS A 298 20.75 -14.69 10.68
C LYS A 298 19.76 -14.08 9.69
N TYR A 299 20.26 -13.45 8.63
CA TYR A 299 19.45 -13.06 7.48
C TYR A 299 19.05 -14.29 6.67
N VAL A 300 20.00 -15.19 6.43
CA VAL A 300 19.75 -16.47 5.76
C VAL A 300 19.70 -17.57 6.82
N ILE A 301 18.52 -18.16 7.00
CA ILE A 301 18.30 -19.21 8.00
C ILE A 301 19.25 -20.40 7.80
N GLY A 302 19.73 -20.96 8.92
CA GLY A 302 20.60 -22.16 8.92
C GLY A 302 22.07 -21.90 8.59
N THR A 303 22.49 -20.64 8.50
CA THR A 303 23.89 -20.27 8.26
C THR A 303 24.68 -20.10 9.56
N SER A 304 25.97 -20.46 9.51
CA SER A 304 26.89 -20.47 10.65
C SER A 304 28.18 -19.70 10.37
N ASN A 305 28.11 -18.66 9.53
CA ASN A 305 29.09 -17.58 9.30
C ASN A 305 28.44 -16.67 8.23
N ASN A 306 29.17 -15.76 7.61
CA ASN A 306 28.72 -15.07 6.41
C ASN A 306 28.25 -16.08 5.36
N HIS A 307 26.98 -15.95 4.96
CA HIS A 307 26.40 -16.79 3.92
C HIS A 307 27.14 -16.58 2.59
N SER A 308 26.88 -17.44 1.61
CA SER A 308 27.60 -17.38 0.34
C SER A 308 27.04 -16.29 -0.57
N HIS A 309 27.92 -15.47 -1.11
CA HIS A 309 27.61 -14.40 -2.07
C HIS A 309 28.02 -14.82 -3.48
N TYR A 310 27.32 -14.35 -4.51
CA TYR A 310 27.56 -14.75 -5.90
C TYR A 310 27.63 -13.56 -6.84
N SER A 311 28.47 -13.66 -7.86
CA SER A 311 28.56 -12.67 -8.95
C SER A 311 27.36 -12.78 -9.90
N THR A 312 27.28 -11.88 -10.87
CA THR A 312 26.30 -11.94 -11.98
C THR A 312 26.40 -13.19 -12.84
N ALA A 313 27.54 -13.88 -12.81
CA ALA A 313 27.71 -15.18 -13.45
C ALA A 313 27.33 -16.36 -12.53
N LEU A 314 26.67 -16.08 -11.40
CA LEU A 314 26.26 -17.04 -10.35
C LEU A 314 27.42 -17.88 -9.80
N SER A 315 28.63 -17.33 -9.85
CA SER A 315 29.83 -17.94 -9.29
C SER A 315 30.07 -17.40 -7.89
N LYS A 316 30.32 -18.28 -6.92
CA LYS A 316 30.57 -17.88 -5.53
C LYS A 316 31.78 -16.95 -5.46
N VAL A 317 31.63 -15.83 -4.76
CA VAL A 317 32.68 -14.82 -4.55
C VAL A 317 32.89 -14.55 -3.07
N LEU A 318 34.12 -14.21 -2.71
CA LEU A 318 34.52 -13.80 -1.35
C LEU A 318 35.06 -12.36 -1.31
N SER A 319 35.14 -11.73 -2.48
CA SER A 319 35.60 -10.35 -2.69
C SER A 319 35.08 -9.86 -4.03
N GLY A 320 35.07 -8.54 -4.25
CA GLY A 320 34.55 -7.96 -5.49
C GLY A 320 33.03 -7.81 -5.48
N ASP A 321 32.43 -7.80 -6.66
CA ASP A 321 31.01 -7.51 -6.84
C ASP A 321 30.14 -8.77 -6.69
N TYR A 322 28.97 -8.62 -6.08
CA TYR A 322 27.98 -9.67 -5.86
C TYR A 322 26.55 -9.12 -5.99
N LEU A 323 25.60 -10.04 -6.16
CA LEU A 323 24.17 -9.74 -6.16
C LEU A 323 23.58 -10.01 -4.77
N GLU A 324 22.65 -9.17 -4.35
CA GLU A 324 21.94 -9.33 -3.08
C GLU A 324 20.44 -9.07 -3.27
N ALA A 325 19.60 -9.73 -2.48
CA ALA A 325 18.19 -9.37 -2.37
C ALA A 325 17.80 -9.33 -0.89
N CYS A 326 17.34 -8.17 -0.42
CA CYS A 326 17.11 -7.91 0.99
C CYS A 326 15.65 -7.62 1.29
N ARG A 327 15.18 -8.14 2.42
CA ARG A 327 13.88 -7.82 3.01
C ARG A 327 14.05 -6.82 4.16
N PHE A 328 13.17 -5.82 4.17
CA PHE A 328 13.08 -4.80 5.19
C PHE A 328 11.68 -4.80 5.80
N ARG A 329 11.61 -4.44 7.08
CA ARG A 329 10.36 -4.08 7.77
C ARG A 329 10.53 -2.72 8.43
N ARG A 330 9.46 -1.92 8.46
CA ARG A 330 9.48 -0.65 9.21
C ARG A 330 9.45 -0.92 10.72
N VAL A 331 10.47 -0.46 11.42
CA VAL A 331 10.60 -0.51 12.89
C VAL A 331 10.97 0.88 13.39
N ASN A 332 10.20 1.42 14.34
CA ASN A 332 10.40 2.77 14.89
C ASN A 332 10.49 3.88 13.81
N GLY A 333 9.72 3.74 12.73
CA GLY A 333 9.67 4.70 11.62
C GLY A 333 10.70 4.48 10.51
N PHE A 334 11.70 3.60 10.70
CA PHE A 334 12.77 3.33 9.73
C PHE A 334 12.67 1.92 9.15
N TYR A 335 13.09 1.74 7.89
CA TYR A 335 13.23 0.39 7.32
C TYR A 335 14.48 -0.29 7.86
N GLU A 336 14.27 -1.31 8.68
CA GLU A 336 15.31 -2.17 9.24
C GLU A 336 15.37 -3.51 8.50
N LEU A 337 16.56 -4.09 8.36
CA LEU A 337 16.73 -5.38 7.69
C LEU A 337 16.26 -6.49 8.62
N VAL A 338 15.43 -7.36 8.08
CA VAL A 338 14.90 -8.55 8.75
C VAL A 338 15.35 -9.81 7.99
N PRO A 339 15.24 -11.00 8.59
CA PRO A 339 15.52 -12.25 7.91
C PRO A 339 14.78 -12.43 6.59
N ASP A 340 15.40 -13.16 5.66
CA ASP A 340 14.87 -13.38 4.32
C ASP A 340 13.53 -14.12 4.33
N TRP A 341 12.74 -13.88 3.29
CA TRP A 341 11.46 -14.55 3.11
C TRP A 341 11.64 -16.08 3.00
N VAL A 342 10.79 -16.82 3.71
CA VAL A 342 10.68 -18.27 3.60
C VAL A 342 9.30 -18.61 3.03
N LEU A 343 9.24 -18.88 1.73
CA LEU A 343 8.01 -19.30 1.06
C LEU A 343 7.73 -20.77 1.37
N ILE A 344 6.58 -21.07 1.96
CA ILE A 344 6.20 -22.43 2.37
C ILE A 344 5.18 -23.08 1.42
N ASP A 345 4.36 -22.27 0.74
CA ASP A 345 3.43 -22.75 -0.27
C ASP A 345 3.10 -21.65 -1.30
N PHE A 346 2.66 -22.09 -2.48
CA PHE A 346 2.31 -21.23 -3.60
C PHE A 346 1.07 -21.76 -4.31
N ILE A 347 0.14 -20.88 -4.61
CA ILE A 347 -1.22 -21.25 -5.01
C ILE A 347 -1.70 -20.34 -6.13
N ILE A 348 -2.24 -20.91 -7.20
CA ILE A 348 -2.83 -20.15 -8.31
C ILE A 348 -4.32 -20.41 -8.45
N MET A 349 -5.08 -19.41 -8.88
CA MET A 349 -6.54 -19.50 -9.03
C MET A 349 -7.06 -18.41 -9.97
N PRO A 350 -8.28 -18.52 -10.52
CA PRO A 350 -8.90 -17.38 -11.20
C PRO A 350 -9.17 -16.23 -10.21
N GLN A 351 -9.04 -14.98 -10.64
CA GLN A 351 -9.38 -13.81 -9.83
C GLN A 351 -10.84 -13.87 -9.32
N SER A 352 -11.74 -14.44 -10.13
CA SER A 352 -13.14 -14.64 -9.78
C SER A 352 -13.37 -15.65 -8.65
N PHE A 353 -12.35 -16.42 -8.24
CA PHE A 353 -12.43 -17.41 -7.16
C PHE A 353 -12.96 -16.78 -5.87
N PHE A 354 -12.51 -15.57 -5.55
CA PHE A 354 -12.91 -14.86 -4.34
C PHE A 354 -14.25 -14.12 -4.43
N LEU A 355 -14.98 -14.22 -5.55
CA LEU A 355 -16.35 -13.70 -5.64
C LEU A 355 -17.35 -14.61 -4.92
N ASP A 356 -16.97 -15.86 -4.65
CA ASP A 356 -17.79 -16.83 -3.90
C ASP A 356 -17.28 -16.92 -2.46
N ALA A 357 -18.16 -16.62 -1.49
CA ALA A 357 -17.82 -16.67 -0.07
C ALA A 357 -17.37 -18.06 0.39
N SER A 358 -17.91 -19.15 -0.19
CA SER A 358 -17.51 -20.51 0.15
C SER A 358 -16.07 -20.82 -0.28
N ASN A 359 -15.65 -20.28 -1.42
CA ASN A 359 -14.28 -20.37 -1.92
C ASN A 359 -13.33 -19.56 -1.04
N VAL A 360 -13.75 -18.37 -0.59
CA VAL A 360 -13.00 -17.56 0.39
C VAL A 360 -12.79 -18.36 1.68
N THR A 361 -13.85 -18.96 2.25
CA THR A 361 -13.73 -19.80 3.45
C THR A 361 -12.80 -20.99 3.23
N ALA A 362 -12.95 -21.73 2.13
CA ALA A 362 -12.09 -22.86 1.82
C ALA A 362 -10.61 -22.43 1.70
N TYR A 363 -10.35 -21.26 1.12
CA TYR A 363 -9.01 -20.71 1.00
C TYR A 363 -8.39 -20.34 2.34
N THR A 364 -9.09 -19.57 3.16
CA THR A 364 -8.52 -19.11 4.44
C THR A 364 -8.33 -20.27 5.42
N SER A 365 -9.21 -21.28 5.40
CA SER A 365 -9.00 -22.54 6.13
C SER A 365 -7.79 -23.33 5.64
N TYR A 366 -7.53 -23.34 4.32
CA TYR A 366 -6.33 -23.96 3.77
C TYR A 366 -5.06 -23.25 4.24
N ILE A 367 -5.03 -21.91 4.21
CA ILE A 367 -3.87 -21.12 4.70
C ILE A 367 -3.56 -21.46 6.16
N LYS A 368 -4.57 -21.45 7.04
CA LYS A 368 -4.40 -21.84 8.45
C LYS A 368 -3.87 -23.25 8.62
N SER A 369 -4.38 -24.19 7.83
CA SER A 369 -3.91 -25.59 7.83
C SER A 369 -2.47 -25.72 7.35
N ALA A 370 -2.05 -24.95 6.33
CA ALA A 370 -0.69 -24.94 5.81
C ALA A 370 0.30 -24.36 6.84
N VAL A 371 -0.05 -23.27 7.52
CA VAL A 371 0.76 -22.70 8.62
C VAL A 371 0.90 -23.73 9.75
N ARG A 372 -0.20 -24.39 10.15
CA ARG A 372 -0.19 -25.45 11.17
C ARG A 372 0.72 -26.61 10.75
N ALA A 373 0.61 -27.08 9.51
CA ALA A 373 1.43 -28.16 8.99
C ALA A 373 2.93 -27.80 9.03
N TYR A 374 3.28 -26.59 8.59
CA TYR A 374 4.64 -26.07 8.67
C TYR A 374 5.17 -26.06 10.12
N MET A 375 4.41 -25.48 11.06
CA MET A 375 4.82 -25.38 12.46
C MET A 375 4.95 -26.74 13.15
N THR A 376 4.18 -27.74 12.73
CA THR A 376 4.17 -29.09 13.32
C THR A 376 5.03 -30.11 12.56
N GLY A 377 5.68 -29.71 11.47
CA GLY A 377 6.51 -30.59 10.64
C GLY A 377 5.72 -31.59 9.78
N ILE A 378 4.43 -31.36 9.58
CA ILE A 378 3.61 -32.11 8.62
C ILE A 378 3.91 -31.58 7.21
N ALA A 379 4.05 -32.48 6.24
CA ALA A 379 4.28 -32.09 4.86
C ALA A 379 3.06 -31.33 4.29
N ILE A 380 3.26 -30.07 3.92
CA ILE A 380 2.19 -29.22 3.33
C ILE A 380 1.60 -29.85 2.08
N SER A 381 2.40 -30.58 1.29
CA SER A 381 1.96 -31.31 0.10
C SER A 381 0.92 -32.40 0.36
N SER A 382 0.68 -32.77 1.63
CA SER A 382 -0.39 -33.69 2.02
C SER A 382 -1.75 -33.02 2.18
N LEU A 383 -1.78 -31.68 2.23
CA LEU A 383 -3.01 -30.90 2.33
C LEU A 383 -3.69 -30.80 0.97
N VAL A 384 -5.02 -30.81 0.98
CA VAL A 384 -5.83 -30.64 -0.23
C VAL A 384 -6.10 -29.16 -0.42
N LYS A 385 -5.57 -28.58 -1.51
CA LYS A 385 -5.92 -27.23 -1.93
C LYS A 385 -7.43 -27.18 -2.30
N PRO A 386 -8.14 -26.07 -2.03
CA PRO A 386 -9.47 -25.79 -2.56
C PRO A 386 -9.58 -26.11 -4.06
N ASN A 387 -10.76 -26.51 -4.53
CA ASN A 387 -10.98 -26.74 -5.95
C ASN A 387 -11.01 -25.41 -6.71
N ARG A 388 -9.99 -25.13 -7.51
CA ARG A 388 -9.81 -23.88 -8.26
C ARG A 388 -9.75 -24.12 -9.77
N ASP A 389 -9.92 -25.37 -10.18
CA ASP A 389 -9.96 -25.75 -11.58
C ASP A 389 -11.15 -25.10 -12.26
N LEU A 390 -10.92 -24.68 -13.49
CA LEU A 390 -11.90 -23.97 -14.28
C LEU A 390 -12.61 -24.95 -15.21
N SER A 391 -13.76 -25.46 -14.76
CA SER A 391 -14.62 -26.33 -15.56
C SER A 391 -15.55 -25.51 -16.45
N GLU A 392 -15.55 -25.80 -17.76
CA GLU A 392 -16.48 -25.18 -18.72
C GLU A 392 -16.26 -23.67 -18.90
N VAL A 393 -15.00 -23.28 -19.10
CA VAL A 393 -14.68 -21.90 -19.45
C VAL A 393 -15.11 -21.64 -20.88
N ILE A 394 -16.05 -20.70 -21.02
CA ILE A 394 -16.39 -20.13 -22.31
C ILE A 394 -15.18 -19.32 -22.80
N SER A 395 -14.97 -19.37 -24.10
CA SER A 395 -13.85 -18.75 -24.78
C SER A 395 -13.79 -17.22 -24.56
N GLY A 396 -12.66 -16.73 -24.04
CA GLY A 396 -12.44 -15.33 -23.64
C GLY A 396 -11.25 -15.13 -22.70
N THR A 397 -11.14 -13.93 -22.12
CA THR A 397 -10.01 -13.54 -21.26
C THR A 397 -10.40 -13.56 -19.79
N GLN A 398 -9.53 -14.12 -18.94
CA GLN A 398 -9.67 -14.14 -17.49
C GLN A 398 -8.35 -13.80 -16.82
N GLN A 399 -8.41 -13.03 -15.72
CA GLN A 399 -7.24 -12.82 -14.87
C GLN A 399 -7.09 -14.01 -13.94
N LEU A 400 -5.92 -14.65 -13.96
CA LEU A 400 -5.49 -15.56 -12.92
C LEU A 400 -4.66 -14.78 -11.90
N ILE A 401 -4.69 -15.25 -10.66
CA ILE A 401 -3.90 -14.70 -9.57
C ILE A 401 -3.04 -15.80 -8.96
N ALA A 402 -1.87 -15.40 -8.45
CA ALA A 402 -0.96 -16.25 -7.72
C ALA A 402 -0.73 -15.69 -6.32
N ARG A 403 -0.81 -16.56 -5.30
CA ARG A 403 -0.69 -16.21 -3.89
C ARG A 403 0.42 -17.02 -3.26
N GLY A 404 1.35 -16.35 -2.60
CA GLY A 404 2.43 -16.97 -1.83
C GLY A 404 2.13 -16.93 -0.33
N LEU A 405 2.41 -18.03 0.36
CA LEU A 405 2.35 -18.11 1.81
C LEU A 405 3.75 -18.16 2.39
N TYR A 406 4.13 -17.12 3.12
CA TYR A 406 5.40 -17.01 3.82
C TYR A 406 5.21 -17.24 5.32
N VAL A 407 6.17 -17.92 5.96
CA VAL A 407 6.21 -18.05 7.43
C VAL A 407 7.60 -17.69 7.93
N ASP A 408 7.67 -16.68 8.79
CA ASP A 408 8.90 -16.04 9.22
C ASP A 408 9.36 -16.53 10.60
N ILE A 409 9.65 -17.82 10.71
CA ILE A 409 10.27 -18.37 11.93
C ILE A 409 11.72 -17.92 12.11
N ALA A 410 12.37 -17.39 11.06
CA ALA A 410 13.74 -16.89 11.13
C ALA A 410 13.81 -15.60 11.98
N SER A 411 12.72 -14.84 12.02
CA SER A 411 12.53 -13.70 12.92
C SER A 411 12.22 -14.08 14.36
N LEU A 412 12.14 -15.35 14.74
CA LEU A 412 11.80 -15.78 16.10
C LEU A 412 12.94 -16.52 16.79
N SER A 413 13.00 -16.42 18.11
CA SER A 413 13.90 -17.23 18.91
C SER A 413 13.46 -18.70 18.93
N THR A 414 14.40 -19.62 19.19
CA THR A 414 14.06 -21.05 19.37
C THR A 414 13.05 -21.27 20.51
N SER A 415 13.10 -20.44 21.55
CA SER A 415 12.13 -20.44 22.64
C SER A 415 10.72 -20.08 22.17
N ASP A 416 10.59 -19.03 21.35
CA ASP A 416 9.30 -18.58 20.82
C ASP A 416 8.69 -19.61 19.87
N VAL A 417 9.52 -20.19 18.99
CA VAL A 417 9.07 -21.28 18.11
C VAL A 417 8.58 -22.49 18.92
N ASN A 418 9.25 -22.82 20.01
CA ASN A 418 8.82 -23.91 20.91
C ASN A 418 7.55 -23.55 21.69
N LEU A 419 7.39 -22.29 22.10
CA LEU A 419 6.17 -21.78 22.72
C LEU A 419 4.99 -21.98 21.78
N ILE A 420 5.08 -21.52 20.52
CA ILE A 420 4.01 -21.70 19.53
C ILE A 420 3.65 -23.19 19.38
N LYS A 421 4.66 -24.07 19.26
CA LYS A 421 4.42 -25.52 19.15
C LYS A 421 3.70 -26.09 20.39
N SER A 422 4.01 -25.59 21.58
CA SER A 422 3.29 -25.97 22.80
C SER A 422 1.85 -25.47 22.80
N GLU A 423 1.58 -24.23 22.37
CA GLU A 423 0.23 -23.68 22.25
C GLU A 423 -0.62 -24.46 21.24
N ILE A 424 -0.02 -24.86 20.11
CA ILE A 424 -0.65 -25.75 19.13
C ILE A 424 -1.02 -27.10 19.78
N SER A 425 -0.11 -27.69 20.56
CA SER A 425 -0.30 -28.98 21.22
C SER A 425 -1.33 -28.92 22.35
N ASN A 426 -1.37 -27.79 23.05
CA ASN A 426 -2.33 -27.47 24.10
C ASN A 426 -3.70 -27.05 23.56
N SER A 427 -3.89 -27.05 22.24
CA SER A 427 -5.15 -26.69 21.59
C SER A 427 -5.60 -25.26 21.92
N ASN A 428 -4.64 -24.33 22.08
CA ASN A 428 -4.97 -22.91 22.22
C ASN A 428 -5.53 -22.41 20.87
N PRO A 429 -6.77 -21.91 20.80
CA PRO A 429 -7.36 -21.49 19.53
C PRO A 429 -6.68 -20.27 18.88
N LYS A 430 -5.91 -19.47 19.65
CA LYS A 430 -5.28 -18.22 19.23
C LYS A 430 -3.80 -18.35 18.87
N TRP A 431 -3.26 -19.56 18.75
CA TRP A 431 -1.84 -19.77 18.45
C TRP A 431 -1.37 -19.06 17.15
N LEU A 432 -2.29 -18.80 16.21
CA LEU A 432 -2.01 -18.07 14.97
C LEU A 432 -1.62 -16.60 15.20
N GLU A 433 -2.08 -15.96 16.28
CA GLU A 433 -1.69 -14.59 16.67
C GLU A 433 -0.19 -14.49 17.00
N MET A 434 0.42 -15.61 17.35
CA MET A 434 1.85 -15.72 17.69
C MET A 434 2.73 -16.07 16.48
N VAL A 435 2.16 -16.36 15.31
CA VAL A 435 2.93 -16.82 14.15
C VAL A 435 3.08 -15.71 13.10
N PRO A 436 4.31 -15.28 12.77
CA PRO A 436 4.53 -14.28 11.74
C PRO A 436 4.39 -14.92 10.36
N PHE A 437 3.16 -15.08 9.87
CA PHE A 437 2.88 -15.54 8.52
C PHE A 437 2.29 -14.42 7.65
N TYR A 438 2.57 -14.50 6.34
CA TYR A 438 2.21 -13.46 5.39
C TYR A 438 1.70 -14.11 4.11
N GLU A 439 0.47 -13.78 3.75
CA GLU A 439 -0.17 -14.21 2.52
C GLU A 439 -0.08 -13.05 1.52
N VAL A 440 0.59 -13.25 0.39
CA VAL A 440 1.02 -12.16 -0.50
C VAL A 440 0.59 -12.44 -1.93
N ASN A 441 0.05 -11.41 -2.61
CA ASN A 441 -0.26 -11.49 -4.04
C ASN A 441 1.03 -11.44 -4.89
N LEU A 442 1.41 -12.58 -5.46
CA LEU A 442 2.61 -12.73 -6.29
C LEU A 442 2.32 -12.83 -7.78
N THR A 443 1.08 -12.54 -8.21
CA THR A 443 0.62 -12.66 -9.61
C THR A 443 1.56 -12.00 -10.60
N LEU A 444 2.04 -10.80 -10.25
CA LEU A 444 2.88 -9.98 -11.11
C LEU A 444 4.39 -10.29 -11.00
N PHE A 445 4.79 -11.21 -10.11
CA PHE A 445 6.20 -11.59 -9.89
C PHE A 445 6.48 -13.06 -10.21
N ALA A 446 5.44 -13.89 -10.30
CA ALA A 446 5.54 -15.29 -10.69
C ALA A 446 5.58 -15.45 -12.21
N ASP A 447 6.26 -16.51 -12.68
CA ASP A 447 6.42 -16.83 -14.09
C ASP A 447 5.27 -17.74 -14.56
N TRP A 448 4.57 -17.32 -15.62
CA TRP A 448 3.38 -18.00 -16.15
C TRP A 448 3.66 -18.79 -17.43
N SER A 449 3.00 -19.94 -17.58
CA SER A 449 3.10 -20.77 -18.78
C SER A 449 1.81 -21.55 -19.04
N SER A 450 1.57 -21.88 -20.31
CA SER A 450 0.47 -22.75 -20.74
C SER A 450 1.05 -24.04 -21.32
N SER A 451 0.46 -25.18 -20.97
CA SER A 451 0.85 -26.49 -21.53
C SER A 451 0.52 -26.62 -23.02
N ASP A 452 -0.48 -25.88 -23.50
CA ASP A 452 -0.88 -25.84 -24.91
C ASP A 452 -1.42 -24.45 -25.28
N THR A 453 -0.56 -23.68 -25.94
CA THR A 453 -0.88 -22.32 -26.40
C THR A 453 -1.90 -22.27 -27.54
N ALA A 454 -2.21 -23.40 -28.19
CA ALA A 454 -3.30 -23.46 -29.15
C ALA A 454 -4.66 -23.44 -28.45
N ILE A 455 -4.77 -24.05 -27.26
CA ILE A 455 -6.01 -24.12 -26.45
C ILE A 455 -6.20 -22.84 -25.64
N ALA A 456 -5.18 -22.44 -24.88
CA ALA A 456 -5.19 -21.17 -24.15
C ALA A 456 -3.78 -20.59 -24.01
N THR A 457 -3.68 -19.27 -24.07
CA THR A 457 -2.45 -18.53 -23.78
C THR A 457 -2.53 -17.89 -22.40
N VAL A 458 -1.38 -17.63 -21.78
CA VAL A 458 -1.27 -16.82 -20.56
C VAL A 458 -0.16 -15.80 -20.76
N THR A 459 -0.41 -14.56 -20.35
CA THR A 459 0.55 -13.48 -20.54
C THR A 459 1.66 -13.51 -19.50
N GLU A 460 2.88 -13.23 -19.95
CA GLU A 460 4.12 -13.25 -19.17
C GLU A 460 4.98 -12.05 -19.61
N GLU A 461 4.57 -10.85 -19.21
CA GLU A 461 5.26 -9.61 -19.53
C GLU A 461 6.41 -9.31 -18.54
N PRO A 462 7.46 -8.57 -18.95
CA PRO A 462 8.47 -8.06 -18.02
C PRO A 462 7.84 -7.21 -16.92
N ILE A 463 8.36 -7.33 -15.70
CA ILE A 463 7.89 -6.57 -14.53
C ILE A 463 8.10 -5.07 -14.76
N ASN A 464 7.13 -4.26 -14.34
CA ASN A 464 7.17 -2.82 -14.49
C ASN A 464 6.62 -2.08 -13.26
N THR A 465 6.91 -0.78 -13.16
CA THR A 465 6.36 0.09 -12.11
C THR A 465 4.86 0.25 -12.30
N ILE A 466 4.07 0.03 -11.25
CA ILE A 466 2.62 0.27 -11.26
C ILE A 466 2.36 1.77 -11.05
N VAL A 467 1.55 2.37 -11.94
CA VAL A 467 1.27 3.83 -11.92
C VAL A 467 -0.09 4.14 -11.27
N ASP A 468 -1.01 3.17 -11.24
CA ASP A 468 -2.34 3.30 -10.64
C ASP A 468 -2.76 1.96 -10.01
N GLU A 469 -2.33 1.75 -8.76
CA GLU A 469 -2.58 0.52 -7.99
C GLU A 469 -4.05 0.35 -7.58
N THR A 470 -4.75 1.47 -7.34
CA THR A 470 -6.10 1.47 -6.78
C THR A 470 -7.16 1.15 -7.84
N LEU A 471 -7.01 1.71 -9.05
CA LEU A 471 -7.99 1.53 -10.12
C LEU A 471 -7.57 0.47 -11.13
N ASN A 472 -6.27 0.16 -11.26
CA ASN A 472 -5.79 -0.66 -12.37
C ASN A 472 -4.52 -1.47 -12.09
N TYR A 473 -4.49 -2.19 -10.97
CA TYR A 473 -3.36 -3.02 -10.56
C TYR A 473 -2.83 -3.97 -11.66
N TYR A 474 -3.71 -4.68 -12.37
CA TYR A 474 -3.34 -5.60 -13.46
C TYR A 474 -3.23 -4.95 -14.84
N GLY A 475 -3.56 -3.66 -14.97
CA GLY A 475 -3.55 -3.00 -16.28
C GLY A 475 -2.24 -2.31 -16.61
N THR A 476 -1.23 -2.34 -15.73
CA THR A 476 0.10 -1.74 -16.00
C THR A 476 1.06 -2.69 -16.71
N TYR A 477 0.89 -4.00 -16.52
CA TYR A 477 1.49 -5.05 -17.34
C TYR A 477 0.69 -6.33 -17.10
N SER A 478 0.46 -7.09 -18.17
CA SER A 478 -0.40 -8.25 -18.17
C SER A 478 0.42 -9.48 -17.80
N ARG A 479 0.53 -9.82 -16.51
CA ARG A 479 1.00 -11.16 -16.08
C ARG A 479 -0.17 -11.95 -15.50
N GLY A 480 -0.21 -13.25 -15.78
CA GLY A 480 -1.29 -14.13 -15.32
C GLY A 480 -2.63 -13.93 -16.02
N ARG A 481 -2.69 -13.17 -17.12
CA ARG A 481 -3.93 -13.05 -17.90
C ARG A 481 -4.04 -14.20 -18.89
N MET A 482 -5.02 -15.06 -18.68
CA MET A 482 -5.32 -16.18 -19.56
C MET A 482 -6.27 -15.75 -20.67
N THR A 483 -6.04 -16.22 -21.90
CA THR A 483 -6.98 -16.12 -23.02
C THR A 483 -7.23 -17.50 -23.61
N THR A 484 -8.49 -17.94 -23.57
CA THR A 484 -8.92 -19.23 -24.12
C THR A 484 -9.32 -19.08 -25.59
N LEU A 485 -8.92 -20.04 -26.43
CA LEU A 485 -8.95 -19.94 -27.89
C LEU A 485 -9.82 -21.01 -28.55
N ILE A 486 -9.50 -22.29 -28.32
CA ILE A 486 -10.22 -23.44 -28.89
C ILE A 486 -10.57 -24.44 -27.81
N ASP A 487 -11.51 -25.32 -28.12
CA ASP A 487 -11.97 -26.37 -27.21
C ASP A 487 -10.85 -27.35 -26.88
N GLY A 488 -10.78 -27.69 -25.60
CA GLY A 488 -9.80 -28.63 -25.09
C GLY A 488 -9.49 -28.40 -23.62
N ASP A 489 -8.72 -29.33 -23.08
CA ASP A 489 -8.22 -29.27 -21.71
C ASP A 489 -6.76 -28.78 -21.76
N VAL A 490 -6.44 -27.76 -20.98
CA VAL A 490 -5.10 -27.18 -20.89
C VAL A 490 -4.74 -26.94 -19.43
N MET A 491 -3.46 -27.09 -19.09
CA MET A 491 -2.95 -26.70 -17.78
C MET A 491 -2.27 -25.34 -17.89
N ILE A 492 -2.66 -24.43 -17.01
CA ILE A 492 -1.92 -23.19 -16.79
C ILE A 492 -1.10 -23.38 -15.53
N THR A 493 0.22 -23.19 -15.65
CA THR A 493 1.18 -23.36 -14.57
C THR A 493 1.84 -22.03 -14.28
N SER A 494 2.00 -21.72 -12.99
CA SER A 494 2.86 -20.61 -12.57
C SER A 494 3.91 -21.10 -11.58
N THR A 495 5.10 -20.49 -11.66
CA THR A 495 6.29 -20.86 -10.91
C THR A 495 6.88 -19.65 -10.19
N ILE A 496 7.38 -19.84 -8.99
CA ILE A 496 7.98 -18.79 -8.17
C ILE A 496 9.23 -19.29 -7.46
N LYS A 497 10.23 -18.41 -7.34
CA LYS A 497 11.44 -18.65 -6.55
C LYS A 497 11.11 -18.53 -5.06
N THR A 498 11.70 -19.38 -4.22
CA THR A 498 11.34 -19.42 -2.78
C THR A 498 12.03 -18.38 -1.91
N ASP A 499 13.04 -17.67 -2.44
CA ASP A 499 13.81 -16.64 -1.73
C ASP A 499 13.27 -15.22 -2.03
N ASN A 500 13.99 -14.19 -1.57
CA ASN A 500 13.65 -12.78 -1.81
C ASN A 500 13.56 -12.41 -3.32
N THR A 501 14.17 -13.19 -4.21
CA THR A 501 14.06 -12.96 -5.66
C THR A 501 12.69 -13.33 -6.21
N GLY A 502 11.93 -14.18 -5.51
CA GLY A 502 10.52 -14.44 -5.81
C GLY A 502 9.63 -13.22 -5.57
N VAL A 503 9.87 -12.47 -4.49
CA VAL A 503 9.12 -11.24 -4.22
C VAL A 503 9.54 -10.13 -5.19
N THR A 504 10.84 -9.93 -5.40
CA THR A 504 11.33 -8.91 -6.34
C THR A 504 11.08 -9.26 -7.81
N GLY A 505 10.71 -10.51 -8.11
CA GLY A 505 10.58 -11.06 -9.46
C GLY A 505 11.85 -10.91 -10.30
N SER A 506 13.01 -10.81 -9.66
CA SER A 506 14.29 -10.66 -10.32
C SER A 506 14.89 -12.01 -10.74
N GLU A 507 15.98 -11.97 -11.52
CA GLU A 507 16.77 -13.16 -11.82
C GLU A 507 17.36 -13.77 -10.53
N ALA A 508 17.70 -15.06 -10.59
CA ALA A 508 18.30 -15.73 -9.44
C ALA A 508 19.62 -15.05 -9.05
N ILE A 509 19.85 -14.88 -7.75
CA ILE A 509 21.11 -14.36 -7.21
C ILE A 509 22.02 -15.46 -6.67
N THR A 510 21.58 -16.72 -6.73
CA THR A 510 22.38 -17.91 -6.41
C THR A 510 22.25 -18.94 -7.53
N PRO A 511 23.24 -19.82 -7.74
CA PRO A 511 23.20 -20.82 -8.81
C PRO A 511 22.14 -21.93 -8.63
N SER A 512 21.53 -22.04 -7.44
CA SER A 512 20.47 -23.00 -7.18
C SER A 512 19.45 -22.39 -6.22
N VAL A 513 18.34 -21.92 -6.78
CA VAL A 513 17.18 -21.44 -6.01
C VAL A 513 16.06 -22.47 -6.18
N ALA A 514 15.45 -22.89 -5.08
CA ALA A 514 14.28 -23.76 -5.13
C ALA A 514 13.10 -22.98 -5.72
N ASN A 515 12.25 -23.68 -6.45
CA ASN A 515 11.02 -23.12 -6.99
C ASN A 515 9.83 -23.89 -6.43
N LEU A 516 8.76 -23.17 -6.13
CA LEU A 516 7.42 -23.74 -6.00
C LEU A 516 6.65 -23.46 -7.28
N ASN A 517 5.78 -24.39 -7.64
CA ASN A 517 4.86 -24.21 -8.76
C ASN A 517 3.48 -24.71 -8.34
N ASP A 518 2.47 -24.18 -9.02
CA ASP A 518 1.11 -24.65 -8.91
C ASP A 518 0.46 -24.59 -10.29
N SER A 519 -0.50 -25.48 -10.53
CA SER A 519 -1.18 -25.59 -11.82
C SER A 519 -2.68 -25.72 -11.61
N ILE A 520 -3.45 -25.08 -12.49
CA ILE A 520 -4.89 -25.31 -12.60
C ILE A 520 -5.21 -25.97 -13.92
N THR A 521 -6.20 -26.85 -13.90
CA THR A 521 -6.79 -27.41 -15.12
C THR A 521 -7.86 -26.46 -15.63
N VAL A 522 -7.80 -26.14 -16.92
CA VAL A 522 -8.77 -25.30 -17.61
C VAL A 522 -9.41 -26.11 -18.72
N LYS A 523 -10.72 -26.31 -18.62
CA LYS A 523 -11.52 -26.99 -19.63
C LYS A 523 -12.24 -25.96 -20.47
N VAL A 524 -11.69 -25.66 -21.64
CA VAL A 524 -12.25 -24.73 -22.60
C VAL A 524 -13.35 -25.45 -23.38
N LYS A 525 -14.55 -24.85 -23.39
CA LYS A 525 -15.66 -25.31 -24.22
C LYS A 525 -16.12 -24.18 -25.13
N THR A 526 -16.53 -24.52 -26.35
CA THR A 526 -17.24 -23.59 -27.21
C THR A 526 -18.52 -23.20 -26.49
N SER A 527 -18.78 -21.90 -26.46
CA SER A 527 -20.01 -21.31 -25.96
C SER A 527 -21.23 -22.03 -26.54
N SER A 528 -22.22 -22.30 -25.68
CA SER A 528 -23.61 -22.44 -26.13
C SER A 528 -24.04 -21.17 -26.85
N ALA A 529 -25.02 -21.28 -27.75
CA ALA A 529 -25.40 -20.17 -28.62
C ALA A 529 -25.65 -18.86 -27.85
N GLY A 530 -24.82 -17.83 -28.10
CA GLY A 530 -24.98 -16.50 -27.51
C GLY A 530 -23.96 -16.02 -26.46
N GLU A 531 -22.88 -16.78 -26.18
CA GLU A 531 -21.90 -16.43 -25.13
C GLU A 531 -20.48 -16.13 -25.63
N ASN A 532 -20.28 -15.81 -26.91
CA ASN A 532 -18.94 -15.61 -27.50
C ASN A 532 -18.24 -14.34 -26.98
N SER A 533 -16.93 -14.23 -27.19
CA SER A 533 -16.18 -13.01 -26.88
C SER A 533 -15.22 -12.58 -28.00
N ILE A 534 -14.91 -11.29 -28.04
CA ILE A 534 -13.92 -10.70 -28.96
C ILE A 534 -12.89 -9.95 -28.12
N LEU A 535 -11.62 -10.29 -28.27
CA LEU A 535 -10.50 -9.58 -27.67
C LEU A 535 -9.63 -8.94 -28.75
N ILE A 536 -9.42 -7.64 -28.64
CA ILE A 536 -8.57 -6.86 -29.55
C ILE A 536 -7.45 -6.20 -28.76
N PRO A 537 -6.25 -6.81 -28.65
CA PRO A 537 -5.09 -6.10 -28.15
C PRO A 537 -4.68 -5.00 -29.11
N VAL A 538 -4.39 -3.82 -28.57
CA VAL A 538 -3.96 -2.62 -29.26
C VAL A 538 -2.50 -2.37 -28.93
N ASN A 539 -1.62 -2.92 -29.76
CA ASN A 539 -0.19 -2.61 -29.74
C ASN A 539 0.02 -1.21 -30.26
N CYS A 540 0.85 -0.39 -29.63
CA CYS A 540 1.03 1.00 -30.05
C CYS A 540 2.48 1.34 -30.37
N LEU A 541 2.70 1.99 -31.51
CA LEU A 541 4.00 2.48 -31.98
C LEU A 541 3.97 3.99 -32.27
N THR A 542 4.94 4.74 -31.77
CA THR A 542 5.22 6.15 -32.13
C THR A 542 6.53 6.25 -32.92
N LEU A 543 6.73 7.35 -33.63
CA LEU A 543 8.05 7.69 -34.17
C LEU A 543 8.79 8.53 -33.15
N ASN A 544 9.97 8.07 -32.72
CA ASN A 544 10.83 8.91 -31.90
C ASN A 544 11.43 10.06 -32.72
N ASN A 545 12.05 11.04 -32.04
CA ASN A 545 12.69 12.22 -32.64
C ASN A 545 13.79 11.91 -33.69
N LYS A 546 14.12 10.64 -33.92
CA LYS A 546 15.09 10.16 -34.91
C LYS A 546 14.44 9.37 -36.06
N GLY A 547 13.11 9.38 -36.17
CA GLY A 547 12.37 8.67 -37.21
C GLY A 547 12.36 7.14 -37.07
N LYS A 548 12.68 6.61 -35.89
CA LYS A 548 12.58 5.16 -35.60
C LYS A 548 11.32 4.87 -34.81
N SER A 549 10.64 3.77 -35.15
CA SER A 549 9.49 3.28 -34.38
C SER A 549 9.90 2.91 -32.95
N ALA A 550 9.13 3.39 -31.97
CA ALA A 550 9.23 3.11 -30.55
C ALA A 550 7.83 2.76 -30.01
N ALA A 551 7.73 2.11 -28.85
CA ALA A 551 6.43 1.91 -28.20
C ALA A 551 5.80 3.25 -27.82
N CYS A 552 4.47 3.34 -27.82
CA CYS A 552 3.78 4.54 -27.38
C CYS A 552 3.86 4.77 -25.87
N HIS A 553 3.63 6.01 -25.45
CA HIS A 553 3.38 6.32 -24.05
C HIS A 553 1.93 5.97 -23.68
N ALA A 554 1.68 5.66 -22.40
CA ALA A 554 0.35 5.34 -21.88
C ALA A 554 -0.75 6.33 -22.33
N LYS A 555 -0.46 7.64 -22.31
CA LYS A 555 -1.37 8.72 -22.76
C LYS A 555 -1.84 8.57 -24.22
N ASP A 556 -1.02 7.95 -25.06
CA ASP A 556 -1.28 7.80 -26.49
C ASP A 556 -2.35 6.74 -26.74
N THR A 557 -2.61 5.87 -25.77
CA THR A 557 -3.70 4.88 -25.83
C THR A 557 -4.95 5.27 -25.04
N LYS A 558 -4.93 6.41 -24.33
CA LYS A 558 -6.14 6.98 -23.71
C LYS A 558 -7.04 7.60 -24.78
N ASP A 559 -8.32 7.77 -24.47
CA ASP A 559 -9.29 8.48 -25.32
C ASP A 559 -9.44 7.89 -26.74
N ILE A 560 -9.22 6.58 -26.90
CA ILE A 560 -9.56 5.88 -28.15
C ILE A 560 -11.09 5.82 -28.25
N THR A 561 -11.62 6.29 -29.36
CA THR A 561 -13.04 6.21 -29.66
C THR A 561 -13.36 4.83 -30.22
N ILE A 562 -14.31 4.14 -29.58
CA ILE A 562 -14.77 2.81 -29.99
C ILE A 562 -16.23 2.90 -30.44
N LEU A 563 -16.48 2.43 -31.65
CA LEU A 563 -17.82 2.35 -32.21
C LEU A 563 -18.12 0.89 -32.52
N VAL A 564 -19.28 0.42 -32.06
CA VAL A 564 -19.76 -0.95 -32.26
C VAL A 564 -21.12 -0.88 -32.95
N ASN A 565 -21.25 -1.51 -34.11
CA ASN A 565 -22.46 -1.47 -34.92
C ASN A 565 -22.81 -2.86 -35.49
N PRO A 566 -23.96 -3.47 -35.16
CA PRO A 566 -25.00 -2.97 -34.28
C PRO A 566 -24.51 -2.91 -32.82
N SER A 567 -25.04 -1.95 -32.03
CA SER A 567 -24.65 -1.71 -30.63
C SER A 567 -25.20 -2.76 -29.65
N ASN A 568 -25.38 -4.00 -30.12
CA ASN A 568 -26.00 -5.10 -29.38
C ASN A 568 -24.96 -5.98 -28.66
N ILE A 569 -23.67 -5.65 -28.73
CA ILE A 569 -22.60 -6.25 -27.91
C ILE A 569 -21.96 -5.17 -27.06
N ASN A 570 -21.59 -5.53 -25.82
CA ASN A 570 -20.97 -4.61 -24.89
C ASN A 570 -19.44 -4.82 -24.89
N CYS A 571 -18.70 -3.76 -25.22
CA CYS A 571 -17.24 -3.79 -25.28
C CYS A 571 -16.66 -2.79 -24.29
N ASN A 572 -15.68 -3.23 -23.51
CA ASN A 572 -14.95 -2.40 -22.57
C ASN A 572 -13.48 -2.25 -23.00
N TYR A 573 -12.97 -1.02 -23.02
CA TYR A 573 -11.60 -0.73 -23.43
C TYR A 573 -10.74 -0.33 -22.26
N THR A 574 -9.56 -0.93 -22.20
CA THR A 574 -8.54 -0.63 -21.20
C THR A 574 -7.33 -0.03 -21.90
N PRO A 575 -6.99 1.25 -21.65
CA PRO A 575 -5.80 1.87 -22.21
C PRO A 575 -4.52 1.26 -21.60
N GLN A 576 -3.40 1.44 -22.30
CA GLN A 576 -2.06 1.14 -21.78
C GLN A 576 -1.79 1.98 -20.54
N SER A 577 -1.28 1.32 -19.52
CA SER A 577 -0.65 1.91 -18.34
C SER A 577 0.77 1.39 -18.29
N GLY A 578 1.78 2.24 -18.12
CA GLY A 578 3.18 1.80 -18.21
C GLY A 578 3.51 1.09 -19.54
N ASN A 579 3.90 -0.19 -19.46
CA ASN A 579 4.31 -1.03 -20.61
C ASN A 579 3.25 -2.07 -21.01
N SER A 580 2.06 -2.07 -20.39
CA SER A 580 1.01 -3.02 -20.75
C SER A 580 0.55 -2.85 -22.19
N THR A 581 0.07 -3.94 -22.76
CA THR A 581 -0.70 -3.88 -23.99
C THR A 581 -2.10 -3.35 -23.70
N ALA A 582 -2.52 -2.26 -24.36
CA ALA A 582 -3.92 -1.80 -24.32
C ALA A 582 -4.84 -2.84 -24.97
N PHE A 583 -6.12 -2.92 -24.61
CA PHE A 583 -7.01 -3.90 -25.22
C PHE A 583 -8.49 -3.51 -25.14
N LEU A 584 -9.27 -3.99 -26.11
CA LEU A 584 -10.74 -3.96 -26.12
C LEU A 584 -11.27 -5.38 -25.87
N ASN A 585 -12.18 -5.54 -24.91
CA ASN A 585 -12.84 -6.81 -24.61
C ASN A 585 -14.35 -6.68 -24.82
N CYS A 586 -14.92 -7.47 -25.72
CA CYS A 586 -16.36 -7.60 -25.94
C CYS A 586 -16.85 -8.96 -25.44
N SER A 587 -17.85 -8.96 -24.56
CA SER A 587 -18.43 -10.20 -24.02
C SER A 587 -19.88 -10.41 -24.47
N LYS A 588 -20.37 -11.66 -24.38
CA LYS A 588 -21.74 -12.06 -24.75
C LYS A 588 -22.09 -11.75 -26.21
N VAL A 589 -21.14 -11.98 -27.10
CA VAL A 589 -21.30 -11.78 -28.55
C VAL A 589 -22.21 -12.90 -29.09
N PRO A 590 -23.36 -12.57 -29.72
CA PRO A 590 -24.27 -13.57 -30.26
C PRO A 590 -23.62 -14.50 -31.30
N ASP A 591 -24.15 -15.72 -31.42
CA ASP A 591 -23.79 -16.59 -32.54
C ASP A 591 -24.16 -15.94 -33.87
N HIS A 592 -23.28 -16.09 -34.85
CA HIS A 592 -23.44 -15.46 -36.16
C HIS A 592 -23.60 -13.94 -36.10
N TRP A 593 -23.10 -13.29 -35.03
CA TRP A 593 -23.04 -11.84 -34.95
C TRP A 593 -22.36 -11.29 -36.19
N SER A 594 -23.01 -10.30 -36.79
CA SER A 594 -22.48 -9.59 -37.93
C SER A 594 -22.57 -8.10 -37.66
N GLY A 595 -21.43 -7.44 -37.78
CA GLY A 595 -21.28 -6.07 -37.37
C GLY A 595 -19.84 -5.60 -37.48
N GLN A 596 -19.65 -4.36 -37.07
CA GLN A 596 -18.46 -3.58 -37.24
C GLN A 596 -17.98 -3.06 -35.89
N ILE A 597 -16.69 -3.27 -35.61
CA ILE A 597 -15.98 -2.62 -34.50
C ILE A 597 -14.97 -1.66 -35.11
N SER A 598 -15.08 -0.38 -34.76
CA SER A 598 -14.15 0.66 -35.22
C SER A 598 -13.40 1.29 -34.05
N LEU A 599 -12.08 1.35 -34.18
CA LEU A 599 -11.19 2.09 -33.28
C LEU A 599 -10.65 3.32 -34.01
N SER A 600 -10.69 4.48 -33.35
CA SER A 600 -10.15 5.72 -33.91
C SER A 600 -9.59 6.64 -32.83
N LYS A 601 -8.55 7.39 -33.20
CA LYS A 601 -7.92 8.43 -32.37
C LYS A 601 -7.25 9.46 -33.28
N ALA A 602 -7.46 10.75 -33.00
CA ALA A 602 -6.86 11.82 -33.79
C ALA A 602 -5.31 11.77 -33.72
N GLY A 603 -4.64 11.89 -34.88
CA GLY A 603 -3.19 11.79 -35.00
C GLY A 603 -2.64 10.37 -35.16
N TYR A 604 -3.49 9.34 -35.00
CA TYR A 604 -3.06 7.94 -35.06
C TYR A 604 -3.76 7.20 -36.20
N THR A 605 -3.08 6.18 -36.71
CA THR A 605 -3.60 5.19 -37.66
C THR A 605 -3.62 3.82 -37.01
N PHE A 606 -4.64 3.01 -37.30
CA PHE A 606 -4.70 1.64 -36.81
C PHE A 606 -4.37 0.69 -37.98
N SER A 607 -3.90 -0.53 -37.71
CA SER A 607 -3.69 -1.60 -38.70
C SER A 607 -3.76 -2.98 -38.01
N SER A 608 -4.51 -3.96 -38.51
CA SER A 608 -4.47 -5.33 -37.96
C SER A 608 -3.29 -6.14 -38.53
N SER A 609 -2.78 -7.12 -37.77
CA SER A 609 -1.65 -7.96 -38.21
C SER A 609 -2.03 -9.32 -38.80
N GLU A 610 -3.31 -9.72 -38.78
CA GLU A 610 -3.77 -10.98 -39.37
C GLU A 610 -4.80 -10.75 -40.48
N THR A 611 -4.55 -11.35 -41.65
CA THR A 611 -5.37 -11.20 -42.88
C THR A 611 -6.29 -12.38 -43.16
N ASN A 612 -6.25 -13.45 -42.35
CA ASN A 612 -6.92 -14.72 -42.66
C ASN A 612 -7.80 -15.21 -41.52
N PHE A 613 -9.00 -14.66 -41.37
CA PHE A 613 -10.11 -15.37 -40.74
C PHE A 613 -11.34 -15.33 -41.64
N PHE A 614 -12.06 -16.44 -41.67
CA PHE A 614 -13.05 -16.80 -42.69
C PHE A 614 -14.11 -15.69 -42.92
N SER A 615 -14.04 -15.09 -44.11
CA SER A 615 -15.07 -14.24 -44.76
C SER A 615 -15.34 -12.81 -44.24
N SER A 616 -14.50 -12.22 -43.39
CA SER A 616 -14.55 -10.76 -43.15
C SER A 616 -13.98 -9.97 -44.33
N LYS A 617 -14.72 -9.00 -44.86
CA LYS A 617 -14.20 -8.06 -45.88
C LYS A 617 -13.66 -6.84 -45.14
N PHE A 618 -12.35 -6.73 -45.02
CA PHE A 618 -11.70 -5.54 -44.47
C PHE A 618 -11.70 -4.43 -45.53
N ASN A 619 -12.38 -3.32 -45.28
CA ASN A 619 -12.26 -2.10 -46.09
C ASN A 619 -11.29 -1.14 -45.40
N PHE A 620 -10.17 -0.83 -46.05
CA PHE A 620 -9.13 0.03 -45.52
C PHE A 620 -9.30 1.45 -46.04
N GLY A 621 -9.66 2.38 -45.15
CA GLY A 621 -9.69 3.82 -45.39
C GLY A 621 -8.84 4.58 -44.36
N THR A 622 -8.36 5.77 -44.71
CA THR A 622 -7.44 6.56 -43.89
C THR A 622 -8.13 7.10 -42.62
N GLY A 623 -7.73 6.60 -41.45
CA GLY A 623 -8.02 7.19 -40.13
C GLY A 623 -9.02 6.45 -39.25
N VAL A 624 -9.76 5.47 -39.79
CA VAL A 624 -10.69 4.61 -39.03
C VAL A 624 -10.47 3.19 -39.54
N ASN A 625 -10.12 2.28 -38.64
CA ASN A 625 -10.09 0.86 -38.99
C ASN A 625 -11.40 0.22 -38.62
N GLU A 626 -12.07 -0.32 -39.64
CA GLU A 626 -13.35 -0.98 -39.51
C GLU A 626 -13.13 -2.50 -39.56
N LEU A 627 -13.46 -3.18 -38.46
CA LEU A 627 -13.47 -4.64 -38.41
C LEU A 627 -14.87 -5.15 -38.77
N ASP A 628 -15.12 -5.53 -40.02
CA ASP A 628 -16.39 -6.08 -40.48
C ASP A 628 -16.42 -7.61 -40.32
N LEU A 629 -17.18 -8.10 -39.33
CA LEU A 629 -17.41 -9.52 -39.10
C LEU A 629 -18.65 -9.97 -39.90
N ASN A 630 -18.44 -10.71 -40.99
CA ASN A 630 -19.52 -11.29 -41.78
C ASN A 630 -19.84 -12.71 -41.29
N LYS A 631 -21.03 -12.91 -40.70
CA LYS A 631 -21.62 -14.21 -40.30
C LYS A 631 -20.60 -15.26 -39.83
N ALA A 632 -19.75 -14.88 -38.88
CA ALA A 632 -18.78 -15.80 -38.31
C ALA A 632 -19.47 -16.69 -37.26
N THR A 633 -19.24 -18.00 -37.31
CA THR A 633 -19.47 -18.87 -36.15
C THR A 633 -18.34 -18.56 -35.17
N LEU A 634 -18.54 -17.54 -34.34
CA LEU A 634 -17.54 -17.04 -33.40
C LEU A 634 -17.49 -18.00 -32.22
N THR A 635 -16.32 -18.47 -31.83
CA THR A 635 -16.09 -19.10 -30.52
C THR A 635 -15.37 -18.08 -29.63
N SER A 636 -14.17 -17.69 -30.02
CA SER A 636 -13.43 -16.51 -29.54
C SER A 636 -12.61 -15.95 -30.69
N VAL A 637 -12.48 -14.63 -30.77
CA VAL A 637 -11.61 -13.99 -31.76
C VAL A 637 -10.58 -13.13 -31.06
N TYR A 638 -9.31 -13.49 -31.26
CA TYR A 638 -8.16 -12.69 -30.89
C TYR A 638 -7.67 -11.90 -32.10
N LEU A 639 -7.72 -10.57 -32.04
CA LEU A 639 -7.40 -9.71 -33.18
C LEU A 639 -6.35 -8.66 -32.79
N PRO A 640 -5.05 -8.95 -33.00
CA PRO A 640 -4.02 -7.96 -32.75
C PRO A 640 -4.15 -6.78 -33.72
N VAL A 641 -4.29 -5.58 -33.15
CA VAL A 641 -4.30 -4.30 -33.85
C VAL A 641 -3.09 -3.50 -33.43
N THR A 642 -2.43 -2.89 -34.40
CA THR A 642 -1.30 -1.97 -34.22
C THR A 642 -1.78 -0.54 -34.47
N MET A 643 -1.68 0.32 -33.48
CA MET A 643 -1.85 1.77 -33.56
C MET A 643 -0.50 2.44 -33.85
N LYS A 644 -0.44 3.38 -34.80
CA LYS A 644 0.77 4.10 -35.21
C LYS A 644 0.54 5.61 -35.25
N ASP A 645 1.38 6.34 -34.55
CA ASP A 645 1.43 7.82 -34.59
C ASP A 645 1.95 8.31 -35.94
N TYR A 646 1.43 9.45 -36.42
CA TYR A 646 1.71 9.99 -37.76
C TYR A 646 2.60 11.23 -37.75
#